data_AF-A0A6P5QCG4-F1
#
_entry.id   AF-A0A6P5QCG4-F1
#
_cell.length_a   1.000
_cell.length_b   1.000
_cell.length_c   1.000
_cell.angle_alpha   90.00
_cell.angle_beta   90.00
_cell.angle_gamma   90.00
#
_symmetry.space_group_name_H-M   'P 1'
#
loop_
_entity.id
_entity.type
_entity.pdbx_description
1 polymer ?
#
loop_
_entity_poly.entity_id
_entity_poly.type
_entity_poly.pdbx_seq_one_letter_code
_entity_poly.pdbx_strand_id
1 'polypeptide(L)'
;MAVGPLEQQLGSLTVFKSDDFEEEWHLVASGGFSKVFQARHKRWRTQYAIKCSPCLRKETTSSEVSCLFEEAVKMEKIKFQHIVSIYGVCKQPLGIVMEFMASGSLEKTLPTHSLCWPLKLRIIHETSLAMNFLHSIKPPLLHLDLKPGNILLDNNMHVKISDFGLSKWMEQSTQKQYIERSALRGTLSYIPPEMFLENSKAPGPEYDVYSFAIVIWEILTQKKPYAGLNMMTIIIRVAAGMRPSLQDVSAEWPEEVHQMVNLMKRCWDQDPKKRPCFLNVTIETDMLLSLFQSPVTDPGCEALTRKVSCKPSLSQPHKVSKEVNQEIADSVSSDSLKWILQLSDSKSLVASDIYENRVTPLHFLVAGGSLEQVRLLLSHEVDVDCQTASGYTPLLIATQDQQPDLCALLLAHGADTNLADEDGWAPLHFAAQNGDDHTARLLLDHGALVNAREHEGWTPLHLAAQNNFENVARLLVSRQADLSPHEAEGKTPLHIAAYFGHIGLVKLLSGQGAELDAQQRNLRTPLHLAVERGKVRAIQHLLKCGALPDALDHSGYSPLHIAAARGKDLIFKMLLRYGASLELRTQQGWTPLHLATYKGHLEIIHLLAKSHVDLDALGSMQWTPLHLAAFHGEEGVMLALLQCGANPNAAEQSGWTPLHLAVHKGTFLGITHLLEYGADIHACNNVGWTPAHLAALKGNTAILKVLVKAAAQVDVKGGVSCTPQQLALHSPK
;
A
#
# COMPACT_ATOMS: atom_id res chain seq x y z
N MET A 1 -38.62 -16.63 36.34
CA MET A 1 -38.43 -17.00 34.92
C MET A 1 -37.12 -17.74 34.83
N ALA A 2 -37.15 -19.03 34.50
CA ALA A 2 -35.98 -19.87 34.48
C ALA A 2 -35.07 -19.48 33.30
N VAL A 3 -33.82 -19.12 33.61
CA VAL A 3 -32.71 -18.96 32.67
C VAL A 3 -32.48 -20.33 32.02
N GLY A 4 -32.56 -20.40 30.69
CA GLY A 4 -32.46 -21.67 29.97
C GLY A 4 -31.06 -22.29 30.06
N PRO A 5 -30.91 -23.62 29.86
CA PRO A 5 -29.61 -24.31 30.00
C PRO A 5 -28.49 -23.77 29.10
N LEU A 6 -28.84 -23.12 27.98
CA LEU A 6 -27.87 -22.50 27.06
C LEU A 6 -27.16 -21.28 27.66
N GLU A 7 -27.79 -20.54 28.58
CA GLU A 7 -27.24 -19.30 29.13
C GLU A 7 -26.16 -19.54 30.21
N GLN A 8 -26.01 -20.77 30.69
CA GLN A 8 -24.94 -21.16 31.63
C GLN A 8 -23.62 -21.59 30.96
N GLN A 9 -23.60 -21.81 29.63
CA GLN A 9 -22.39 -22.24 28.89
C GLN A 9 -21.69 -21.12 28.09
N LEU A 10 -22.30 -19.94 28.02
CA LEU A 10 -21.71 -18.76 27.38
C LEU A 10 -20.72 -18.09 28.35
N GLY A 11 -19.42 -18.16 28.06
CA GLY A 11 -18.39 -17.42 28.80
C GLY A 11 -18.49 -15.89 28.60
N SER A 12 -17.37 -15.21 28.34
CA SER A 12 -17.33 -13.75 28.08
C SER A 12 -18.00 -13.30 26.78
N LEU A 13 -18.54 -14.24 25.98
CA LEU A 13 -19.02 -14.00 24.64
C LEU A 13 -20.37 -13.26 24.63
N THR A 14 -20.43 -12.14 23.91
CA THR A 14 -21.64 -11.31 23.88
C THR A 14 -22.72 -11.96 23.00
N VAL A 15 -23.94 -12.06 23.52
CA VAL A 15 -25.10 -12.54 22.77
C VAL A 15 -25.91 -11.34 22.30
N PHE A 16 -25.98 -11.15 20.98
CA PHE A 16 -26.76 -10.11 20.35
C PHE A 16 -28.16 -10.60 19.96
N LYS A 17 -29.15 -9.71 20.05
CA LYS A 17 -30.51 -9.88 19.51
C LYS A 17 -30.63 -9.13 18.19
N SER A 18 -31.60 -9.51 17.34
CA SER A 18 -31.96 -8.74 16.13
C SER A 18 -32.14 -7.26 16.44
N ASP A 19 -32.83 -6.98 17.56
CA ASP A 19 -33.24 -5.64 17.95
C ASP A 19 -32.07 -4.76 18.39
N ASP A 20 -30.92 -5.35 18.68
CA ASP A 20 -29.70 -4.60 18.99
C ASP A 20 -29.11 -3.91 17.74
N PHE A 21 -29.51 -4.36 16.54
CA PHE A 21 -29.11 -3.80 15.25
C PHE A 21 -30.23 -3.01 14.59
N GLU A 22 -29.86 -2.09 13.71
CA GLU A 22 -30.79 -1.35 12.84
C GLU A 22 -31.54 -2.30 11.89
N GLU A 23 -32.73 -1.90 11.42
CA GLU A 23 -33.62 -2.77 10.63
C GLU A 23 -33.06 -3.10 9.24
N GLU A 24 -32.18 -2.25 8.70
CA GLU A 24 -31.57 -2.42 7.38
C GLU A 24 -30.27 -3.22 7.47
N TRP A 25 -30.33 -4.51 7.11
CA TRP A 25 -29.17 -5.39 6.98
C TRP A 25 -28.78 -5.51 5.51
N HIS A 26 -27.57 -5.08 5.16
CA HIS A 26 -27.10 -5.08 3.77
C HIS A 26 -26.33 -6.37 3.47
N LEU A 27 -26.66 -7.08 2.39
CA LEU A 27 -25.94 -8.30 2.01
C LEU A 27 -24.57 -7.95 1.40
N VAL A 28 -23.48 -8.38 2.04
CA VAL A 28 -22.09 -8.06 1.64
C VAL A 28 -21.46 -9.17 0.81
N ALA A 29 -21.79 -10.42 1.15
CA ALA A 29 -21.30 -11.59 0.47
C ALA A 29 -22.29 -12.75 0.58
N SER A 30 -22.38 -13.55 -0.47
CA SER A 30 -23.11 -14.82 -0.48
C SER A 30 -22.21 -15.91 -1.04
N GLY A 31 -21.81 -16.87 -0.20
CA GLY A 31 -21.14 -18.09 -0.61
C GLY A 31 -22.11 -19.28 -0.66
N GLY A 32 -21.65 -20.42 -1.18
CA GLY A 32 -22.48 -21.62 -1.36
C GLY A 32 -23.16 -22.15 -0.09
N PHE A 33 -22.68 -21.76 1.10
CA PHE A 33 -23.18 -22.22 2.41
C PHE A 33 -23.31 -21.12 3.47
N SER A 34 -23.21 -19.82 3.12
CA SER A 34 -23.36 -18.70 4.08
C SER A 34 -23.65 -17.35 3.40
N LYS A 35 -24.40 -16.51 4.10
CA LYS A 35 -24.64 -15.10 3.75
C LYS A 35 -24.04 -14.21 4.83
N VAL A 36 -23.27 -13.21 4.44
CA VAL A 36 -22.68 -12.23 5.35
C VAL A 36 -23.41 -10.92 5.17
N PHE A 37 -23.97 -10.40 6.26
CA PHE A 37 -24.70 -9.14 6.30
C PHE A 37 -23.90 -8.07 7.03
N GLN A 38 -23.96 -6.84 6.57
CA GLN A 38 -23.52 -5.66 7.30
C GLN A 38 -24.69 -5.16 8.14
N ALA A 39 -24.46 -5.00 9.44
CA ALA A 39 -25.46 -4.49 10.37
C ALA A 39 -24.83 -3.46 11.30
N ARG A 40 -25.55 -2.35 11.56
CA ARG A 40 -25.11 -1.31 12.50
C ARG A 40 -25.78 -1.49 13.85
N HIS A 41 -25.00 -1.51 14.92
CA HIS A 41 -25.53 -1.65 16.28
C HIS A 41 -26.18 -0.35 16.75
N LYS A 42 -27.43 -0.39 17.21
CA LYS A 42 -28.23 0.82 17.55
C LYS A 42 -27.58 1.70 18.62
N ARG A 43 -27.04 1.08 19.68
CA ARG A 43 -26.48 1.79 20.84
C ARG A 43 -25.07 2.31 20.61
N TRP A 44 -24.25 1.55 19.90
CA TRP A 44 -22.82 1.85 19.75
C TRP A 44 -22.49 2.49 18.42
N ARG A 45 -23.44 2.48 17.46
CA ARG A 45 -23.27 2.93 16.07
C ARG A 45 -22.13 2.26 15.30
N THR A 46 -21.49 1.24 15.88
CA THR A 46 -20.47 0.40 15.26
C THR A 46 -21.09 -0.53 14.21
N GLN A 47 -20.38 -0.71 13.09
CA GLN A 47 -20.75 -1.65 12.04
C GLN A 47 -20.13 -3.03 12.31
N TYR A 48 -20.93 -4.07 12.11
CA TYR A 48 -20.54 -5.46 12.27
C TYR A 48 -20.85 -6.26 11.02
N ALA A 49 -20.06 -7.29 10.77
CA ALA A 49 -20.38 -8.35 9.83
C ALA A 49 -21.09 -9.47 10.58
N ILE A 50 -22.25 -9.91 10.09
CA ILE A 50 -23.02 -11.01 10.66
C ILE A 50 -23.05 -12.13 9.63
N LYS A 51 -22.31 -13.20 9.89
CA LYS A 51 -22.29 -14.38 9.03
C LYS A 51 -23.39 -15.34 9.45
N CYS A 52 -24.42 -15.43 8.61
CA CYS A 52 -25.56 -16.33 8.79
C CYS A 52 -25.41 -17.57 7.90
N SER A 53 -25.66 -18.75 8.46
CA SER A 53 -25.75 -19.98 7.67
C SER A 53 -27.16 -20.11 7.05
N PRO A 54 -27.33 -20.44 5.74
CA PRO A 54 -28.62 -20.55 5.08
C PRO A 54 -29.37 -21.82 5.52
N CYS A 55 -28.67 -22.77 6.16
CA CYS A 55 -29.20 -24.07 6.56
C CYS A 55 -30.18 -24.00 7.73
N LEU A 56 -30.41 -22.82 8.33
CA LEU A 56 -31.12 -22.67 9.59
C LEU A 56 -32.55 -22.14 9.39
N ARG A 57 -33.34 -22.80 8.53
CA ARG A 57 -34.80 -22.54 8.46
C ARG A 57 -35.62 -23.76 8.91
N LYS A 58 -36.30 -23.51 10.04
CA LYS A 58 -37.53 -24.09 10.60
C LYS A 58 -37.46 -25.27 11.59
N GLU A 59 -36.44 -26.13 11.59
CA GLU A 59 -36.26 -27.12 12.67
C GLU A 59 -34.77 -27.30 13.01
N THR A 60 -34.19 -26.31 13.69
CA THR A 60 -32.83 -26.43 14.23
C THR A 60 -32.80 -27.42 15.38
N THR A 61 -32.00 -28.49 15.25
CA THR A 61 -31.66 -29.38 16.36
C THR A 61 -30.82 -28.61 17.39
N SER A 62 -30.98 -28.88 18.69
CA SER A 62 -30.23 -28.17 19.74
C SER A 62 -28.70 -28.37 19.61
N SER A 63 -28.27 -29.42 18.92
CA SER A 63 -26.86 -29.76 18.68
C SER A 63 -26.15 -28.83 17.69
N GLU A 64 -26.81 -28.40 16.61
CA GLU A 64 -26.20 -27.51 15.60
C GLU A 64 -25.98 -26.11 16.15
N VAL A 65 -26.94 -25.64 16.95
CA VAL A 65 -26.83 -24.40 17.70
C VAL A 65 -25.66 -24.51 18.68
N SER A 66 -25.63 -25.54 19.54
CA SER A 66 -24.53 -25.76 20.50
C SER A 66 -23.14 -25.76 19.85
N CYS A 67 -23.00 -26.38 18.67
CA CYS A 67 -21.73 -26.43 17.94
C CYS A 67 -21.25 -25.04 17.48
N LEU A 68 -22.14 -24.22 16.91
CA LEU A 68 -21.80 -22.83 16.52
C LEU A 68 -21.40 -21.97 17.73
N PHE A 69 -22.07 -22.16 18.86
CA PHE A 69 -21.74 -21.45 20.10
C PHE A 69 -20.38 -21.89 20.66
N GLU A 70 -20.09 -23.18 20.73
CA GLU A 70 -18.78 -23.69 21.15
C GLU A 70 -17.65 -23.18 20.26
N GLU A 71 -17.90 -23.07 18.96
CA GLU A 71 -16.95 -22.56 17.99
C GLU A 71 -16.69 -21.07 18.19
N ALA A 72 -17.74 -20.26 18.31
CA ALA A 72 -17.62 -18.83 18.58
C ALA A 72 -16.81 -18.58 19.86
N VAL A 73 -17.03 -19.38 20.92
CA VAL A 73 -16.29 -19.29 22.19
C VAL A 73 -14.81 -19.65 22.02
N LYS A 74 -14.47 -20.61 21.16
CA LYS A 74 -13.08 -20.92 20.84
C LYS A 74 -12.43 -19.79 20.06
N MET A 75 -13.13 -19.24 19.07
CA MET A 75 -12.61 -18.17 18.21
C MET A 75 -12.49 -16.82 18.93
N GLU A 76 -13.36 -16.50 19.89
CA GLU A 76 -13.24 -15.27 20.71
C GLU A 76 -11.89 -15.21 21.46
N LYS A 77 -11.34 -16.36 21.83
CA LYS A 77 -10.03 -16.47 22.49
C LYS A 77 -8.86 -16.25 21.55
N ILE A 78 -9.08 -16.33 20.24
CA ILE A 78 -8.07 -16.17 19.21
C ILE A 78 -8.00 -14.69 18.84
N LYS A 79 -7.11 -13.95 19.51
CA LYS A 79 -6.88 -12.53 19.22
C LYS A 79 -5.49 -12.34 18.61
N PHE A 80 -5.45 -12.02 17.33
CA PHE A 80 -4.23 -11.69 16.60
C PHE A 80 -4.54 -10.66 15.53
N GLN A 81 -3.61 -9.73 15.28
CA GLN A 81 -3.87 -8.57 14.43
C GLN A 81 -4.29 -8.94 12.99
N HIS A 82 -3.81 -10.08 12.48
CA HIS A 82 -4.12 -10.58 11.14
C HIS A 82 -5.21 -11.65 11.11
N ILE A 83 -6.04 -11.71 12.15
CA ILE A 83 -7.16 -12.63 12.28
C ILE A 83 -8.42 -11.79 12.54
N VAL A 84 -9.51 -12.07 11.81
CA VAL A 84 -10.76 -11.34 11.99
C VAL A 84 -11.30 -11.57 13.40
N SER A 85 -11.60 -10.48 14.10
CA SER A 85 -12.11 -10.54 15.47
C SER A 85 -13.57 -10.99 15.52
N ILE A 86 -13.88 -11.89 16.44
CA ILE A 86 -15.25 -12.31 16.74
C ILE A 86 -15.71 -11.63 18.03
N TYR A 87 -16.82 -10.92 17.94
CA TYR A 87 -17.40 -10.15 19.04
C TYR A 87 -18.53 -10.90 19.75
N GLY A 88 -19.17 -11.83 19.06
CA GLY A 88 -20.28 -12.55 19.64
C GLY A 88 -21.08 -13.37 18.65
N VAL A 89 -22.29 -13.71 19.06
CA VAL A 89 -23.27 -14.47 18.27
C VAL A 89 -24.61 -13.78 18.31
N CYS A 90 -25.29 -13.74 17.16
CA CYS A 90 -26.66 -13.28 17.05
C CYS A 90 -27.60 -14.49 17.14
N LYS A 91 -28.65 -14.42 17.97
CA LYS A 91 -29.63 -15.51 18.11
C LYS A 91 -30.66 -15.55 16.97
N GLN A 92 -31.04 -14.40 16.42
CA GLN A 92 -32.07 -14.27 15.40
C GLN A 92 -31.71 -13.12 14.45
N PRO A 93 -31.36 -13.39 13.18
CA PRO A 93 -30.99 -14.69 12.62
C PRO A 93 -29.73 -15.29 13.29
N LEU A 94 -29.66 -16.62 13.40
CA LEU A 94 -28.52 -17.29 14.00
C LEU A 94 -27.25 -17.06 13.15
N GLY A 95 -26.24 -16.44 13.75
CA GLY A 95 -25.00 -16.10 13.04
C GLY A 95 -23.89 -15.62 13.96
N ILE A 96 -22.66 -15.59 13.44
CA ILE A 96 -21.49 -15.09 14.16
C ILE A 96 -21.33 -13.61 13.86
N VAL A 97 -21.18 -12.80 14.91
CA VAL A 97 -20.94 -11.36 14.84
C VAL A 97 -19.43 -11.14 14.88
N MET A 98 -18.91 -10.60 13.78
CA MET A 98 -17.48 -10.39 13.57
C MET A 98 -17.20 -8.97 13.10
N GLU A 99 -15.92 -8.62 13.12
CA GLU A 99 -15.41 -7.36 12.58
C GLU A 99 -15.82 -7.16 11.12
N PHE A 100 -16.35 -5.96 10.83
CA PHE A 100 -16.71 -5.57 9.48
C PHE A 100 -15.48 -5.03 8.75
N MET A 101 -15.14 -5.68 7.63
CA MET A 101 -14.00 -5.30 6.79
C MET A 101 -14.51 -4.55 5.56
N ALA A 102 -14.47 -3.21 5.59
CA ALA A 102 -15.06 -2.36 4.56
C ALA A 102 -14.41 -2.53 3.17
N SER A 103 -13.09 -2.77 3.12
CA SER A 103 -12.35 -3.03 1.86
C SER A 103 -12.64 -4.41 1.25
N GLY A 104 -13.36 -5.28 1.96
CA GLY A 104 -13.78 -6.59 1.46
C GLY A 104 -12.64 -7.62 1.36
N SER A 105 -12.82 -8.61 0.49
CA SER A 105 -11.88 -9.72 0.31
C SER A 105 -10.86 -9.45 -0.79
N LEU A 106 -9.73 -10.14 -0.68
CA LEU A 106 -8.67 -10.13 -1.68
C LEU A 106 -9.17 -10.67 -3.04
N GLU A 107 -10.15 -11.59 -3.05
CA GLU A 107 -10.81 -12.07 -4.29
C GLU A 107 -11.52 -10.95 -5.06
N LYS A 108 -12.16 -10.00 -4.35
CA LYS A 108 -12.74 -8.81 -4.99
C LYS A 108 -11.67 -7.82 -5.44
N THR A 109 -10.56 -7.77 -4.70
CA THR A 109 -9.48 -6.78 -4.90
C THR A 109 -8.54 -7.14 -6.06
N LEU A 110 -8.12 -8.41 -6.18
CA LEU A 110 -7.10 -8.84 -7.15
C LEU A 110 -7.47 -8.61 -8.62
N PRO A 111 -8.73 -8.83 -9.07
CA PRO A 111 -9.14 -8.54 -10.45
C PRO A 111 -9.39 -7.05 -10.71
N THR A 112 -9.72 -6.28 -9.67
CA THR A 112 -10.18 -4.89 -9.80
C THR A 112 -9.03 -3.89 -9.66
N HIS A 113 -8.07 -4.16 -8.78
CA HIS A 113 -6.96 -3.26 -8.43
C HIS A 113 -5.61 -3.85 -8.83
N SER A 114 -4.76 -3.08 -9.50
CA SER A 114 -3.37 -3.48 -9.76
C SER A 114 -2.53 -3.24 -8.51
N LEU A 115 -2.10 -4.30 -7.80
CA LEU A 115 -1.34 -4.16 -6.55
C LEU A 115 0.15 -3.90 -6.86
N CYS A 116 0.74 -2.90 -6.21
CA CYS A 116 2.18 -2.67 -6.33
C CYS A 116 2.98 -3.78 -5.64
N TRP A 117 4.22 -4.01 -6.08
CA TRP A 117 5.08 -5.08 -5.53
C TRP A 117 5.24 -5.02 -4.01
N PRO A 118 5.49 -3.87 -3.36
CA PRO A 118 5.57 -3.80 -1.90
C PRO A 118 4.28 -4.25 -1.20
N LEU A 119 3.12 -3.91 -1.76
CA LEU A 119 1.83 -4.31 -1.20
C LEU A 119 1.54 -5.79 -1.42
N LYS A 120 1.85 -6.32 -2.61
CA LYS A 120 1.77 -7.77 -2.90
C LYS A 120 2.59 -8.57 -1.89
N LEU A 121 3.85 -8.18 -1.67
CA LEU A 121 4.75 -8.85 -0.75
C LEU A 121 4.31 -8.69 0.72
N ARG A 122 3.79 -7.52 1.08
CA ARG A 122 3.22 -7.29 2.42
C ARG A 122 2.01 -8.19 2.67
N ILE A 123 1.07 -8.27 1.74
CA ILE A 123 -0.11 -9.15 1.84
C ILE A 123 0.33 -10.61 1.99
N ILE A 124 1.31 -11.05 1.19
CA ILE A 124 1.89 -12.40 1.31
C ILE A 124 2.49 -12.61 2.70
N HIS A 125 3.30 -11.67 3.19
CA HIS A 125 3.95 -11.76 4.49
C HIS A 125 2.93 -11.78 5.65
N GLU A 126 1.96 -10.87 5.66
CA GLU A 126 0.93 -10.79 6.70
C GLU A 126 0.01 -12.02 6.69
N THR A 127 -0.33 -12.55 5.51
CA THR A 127 -1.03 -13.84 5.39
C THR A 127 -0.19 -14.96 6.01
N SER A 128 1.12 -14.98 5.78
CA SER A 128 2.01 -15.99 6.39
C SER A 128 2.10 -15.87 7.92
N LEU A 129 2.10 -14.64 8.46
CA LEU A 129 2.06 -14.38 9.91
C LEU A 129 0.78 -14.94 10.54
N ALA A 130 -0.38 -14.70 9.93
CA ALA A 130 -1.66 -15.21 10.40
C ALA A 130 -1.70 -16.75 10.42
N MET A 131 -1.24 -17.38 9.34
CA MET A 131 -1.22 -18.84 9.23
C MET A 131 -0.20 -19.48 10.20
N ASN A 132 0.97 -18.86 10.39
CA ASN A 132 1.95 -19.30 11.38
C ASN A 132 1.35 -19.24 12.79
N PHE A 133 0.62 -18.17 13.12
CA PHE A 133 -0.07 -18.06 14.40
C PHE A 133 -1.11 -19.18 14.60
N LEU A 134 -1.97 -19.44 13.61
CA LEU A 134 -2.95 -20.52 13.65
C LEU A 134 -2.31 -21.90 13.88
N HIS A 135 -1.21 -22.19 13.19
CA HIS A 135 -0.49 -23.45 13.32
C HIS A 135 0.32 -23.58 14.62
N SER A 136 0.61 -22.45 15.29
CA SER A 136 1.31 -22.44 16.59
C SER A 136 0.40 -22.80 17.78
N ILE A 137 -0.93 -22.70 17.61
CA ILE A 137 -1.92 -23.10 18.62
C ILE A 137 -1.76 -24.60 18.88
N LYS A 138 -1.99 -25.06 20.12
CA LYS A 138 -1.89 -26.47 20.49
C LYS A 138 -3.28 -27.03 20.84
N PRO A 139 -3.84 -27.97 20.05
CA PRO A 139 -3.34 -28.50 18.77
C PRO A 139 -3.41 -27.46 17.63
N PRO A 140 -2.63 -27.63 16.53
CA PRO A 140 -2.60 -26.69 15.41
C PRO A 140 -4.00 -26.50 14.81
N LEU A 141 -4.39 -25.24 14.62
CA LEU A 141 -5.65 -24.90 13.98
C LEU A 141 -5.42 -24.79 12.46
N LEU A 142 -5.98 -25.72 11.69
CA LEU A 142 -5.85 -25.75 10.23
C LEU A 142 -6.98 -24.95 9.57
N HIS A 143 -6.66 -24.17 8.53
CA HIS A 143 -7.65 -23.36 7.82
C HIS A 143 -8.44 -24.19 6.80
N LEU A 144 -7.77 -25.01 5.99
CA LEU A 144 -8.32 -25.97 5.02
C LEU A 144 -9.13 -25.38 3.84
N ASP A 145 -9.30 -24.06 3.77
CA ASP A 145 -9.94 -23.33 2.66
C ASP A 145 -9.29 -21.96 2.48
N LEU A 146 -7.95 -21.90 2.59
CA LEU A 146 -7.23 -20.64 2.41
C LEU A 146 -7.26 -20.24 0.93
N LYS A 147 -7.90 -19.11 0.64
CA LYS A 147 -8.08 -18.55 -0.70
C LYS A 147 -8.27 -17.03 -0.61
N PRO A 148 -8.14 -16.27 -1.71
CA PRO A 148 -8.32 -14.81 -1.66
C PRO A 148 -9.68 -14.37 -1.14
N GLY A 149 -10.73 -15.19 -1.27
CA GLY A 149 -12.06 -14.90 -0.73
C GLY A 149 -12.10 -14.84 0.81
N ASN A 150 -11.18 -15.54 1.49
CA ASN A 150 -11.09 -15.63 2.95
C ASN A 150 -9.95 -14.76 3.52
N ILE A 151 -9.28 -13.98 2.67
CA ILE A 151 -8.25 -13.02 3.06
C ILE A 151 -8.90 -11.64 2.94
N LEU A 152 -9.30 -11.05 4.06
CA LEU A 152 -9.94 -9.74 4.09
C LEU A 152 -8.90 -8.64 4.27
N LEU A 153 -9.20 -7.45 3.75
CA LEU A 153 -8.34 -6.29 3.84
C LEU A 153 -9.02 -5.21 4.69
N ASP A 154 -8.28 -4.59 5.59
CA ASP A 154 -8.77 -3.42 6.32
C ASP A 154 -8.65 -2.14 5.47
N ASN A 155 -9.01 -0.99 6.06
CA ASN A 155 -8.95 0.31 5.38
C ASN A 155 -7.53 0.72 4.98
N ASN A 156 -6.51 0.07 5.58
CA ASN A 156 -5.09 0.32 5.34
C ASN A 156 -4.45 -0.81 4.51
N MET A 157 -5.27 -1.71 3.95
CA MET A 157 -4.85 -2.88 3.16
C MET A 157 -4.01 -3.90 3.96
N HIS A 158 -4.14 -3.91 5.29
CA HIS A 158 -3.61 -4.99 6.11
C HIS A 158 -4.52 -6.21 6.07
N VAL A 159 -3.89 -7.38 6.10
CA VAL A 159 -4.58 -8.67 5.99
C VAL A 159 -5.24 -9.05 7.31
N LYS A 160 -6.49 -9.51 7.23
CA LYS A 160 -7.16 -10.31 8.26
C LYS A 160 -7.76 -11.58 7.67
N ILE A 161 -7.33 -12.74 8.17
CA ILE A 161 -7.85 -14.03 7.76
C ILE A 161 -9.21 -14.27 8.41
N SER A 162 -10.19 -14.65 7.59
CA SER A 162 -11.54 -15.03 8.01
C SER A 162 -11.80 -16.51 7.74
N ASP A 163 -12.92 -17.05 8.23
CA ASP A 163 -13.41 -18.39 7.89
C ASP A 163 -12.47 -19.56 8.25
N PHE A 164 -11.51 -19.32 9.14
CA PHE A 164 -10.71 -20.35 9.80
C PHE A 164 -11.57 -20.98 10.92
N GLY A 165 -11.72 -22.31 10.94
CA GLY A 165 -12.45 -23.02 12.02
C GLY A 165 -13.88 -23.46 11.69
N LEU A 166 -14.62 -22.74 10.83
CA LEU A 166 -16.03 -23.06 10.49
C LEU A 166 -16.19 -24.35 9.68
N SER A 167 -15.07 -24.90 9.22
CA SER A 167 -15.02 -25.99 8.26
C SER A 167 -14.62 -27.34 8.87
N LYS A 168 -14.55 -27.53 10.20
CA LYS A 168 -14.50 -28.90 10.80
C LYS A 168 -14.64 -29.02 12.34
N TRP A 169 -15.78 -29.54 12.82
CA TRP A 169 -15.84 -30.58 13.89
C TRP A 169 -17.20 -31.31 13.95
N MET A 170 -17.61 -31.99 12.88
CA MET A 170 -18.58 -33.10 12.99
C MET A 170 -17.81 -34.42 12.90
N GLU A 171 -17.25 -34.83 14.04
CA GLU A 171 -16.78 -36.20 14.24
C GLU A 171 -17.98 -37.14 14.21
N GLN A 172 -18.29 -37.66 13.01
CA GLN A 172 -18.97 -38.93 12.73
C GLN A 172 -19.43 -38.92 11.26
N SER A 173 -18.50 -39.03 10.32
CA SER A 173 -18.84 -39.28 8.91
C SER A 173 -17.70 -40.03 8.24
N THR A 174 -18.04 -41.11 7.55
CA THR A 174 -17.07 -41.99 6.87
C THR A 174 -16.29 -41.23 5.79
N GLN A 175 -15.05 -41.66 5.54
CA GLN A 175 -14.06 -41.04 4.64
C GLN A 175 -14.57 -40.74 3.22
N LYS A 176 -15.59 -41.45 2.74
CA LYS A 176 -16.25 -41.22 1.44
C LYS A 176 -17.12 -39.96 1.45
N GLN A 177 -17.89 -39.74 2.52
CA GLN A 177 -18.64 -38.50 2.74
C GLN A 177 -17.70 -37.31 2.97
N TYR A 178 -16.50 -37.55 3.49
CA TYR A 178 -15.47 -36.52 3.63
C TYR A 178 -14.94 -36.05 2.28
N ILE A 179 -14.68 -36.93 1.31
CA ILE A 179 -14.27 -36.54 -0.05
C ILE A 179 -15.43 -35.86 -0.81
N GLU A 180 -16.64 -36.43 -0.75
CA GLU A 180 -17.84 -35.83 -1.36
C GLU A 180 -18.17 -34.44 -0.78
N ARG A 181 -18.00 -34.22 0.53
CA ARG A 181 -18.21 -32.93 1.20
C ARG A 181 -17.02 -31.98 1.12
N SER A 182 -15.78 -32.47 0.97
CA SER A 182 -14.56 -31.65 0.84
C SER A 182 -14.37 -31.14 -0.59
N ALA A 183 -14.78 -31.90 -1.60
CA ALA A 183 -14.93 -31.41 -2.98
C ALA A 183 -15.92 -30.24 -3.08
N LEU A 184 -16.80 -30.07 -2.08
CA LEU A 184 -17.73 -28.96 -1.90
C LEU A 184 -17.27 -27.90 -0.89
N ARG A 185 -16.19 -28.11 -0.12
CA ARG A 185 -15.77 -27.20 0.98
C ARG A 185 -14.49 -26.40 0.74
N GLY A 186 -13.71 -26.74 -0.29
CA GLY A 186 -12.56 -25.94 -0.74
C GLY A 186 -12.82 -25.39 -2.13
N THR A 187 -12.34 -24.18 -2.44
CA THR A 187 -12.28 -23.78 -3.85
C THR A 187 -11.27 -24.70 -4.56
N LEU A 188 -11.75 -25.53 -5.50
CA LEU A 188 -11.01 -26.65 -6.10
C LEU A 188 -9.59 -26.29 -6.57
N SER A 189 -9.40 -25.06 -7.07
CA SER A 189 -8.11 -24.56 -7.55
C SER A 189 -6.99 -24.51 -6.51
N TYR A 190 -7.31 -24.56 -5.21
CA TYR A 190 -6.35 -24.47 -4.09
C TYR A 190 -6.15 -25.81 -3.36
N ILE A 191 -6.84 -26.87 -3.78
CA ILE A 191 -6.77 -28.17 -3.12
C ILE A 191 -5.47 -28.90 -3.52
N PRO A 192 -4.71 -29.43 -2.54
CA PRO A 192 -3.46 -30.13 -2.82
C PRO A 192 -3.66 -31.51 -3.45
N PRO A 193 -2.69 -31.99 -4.26
CA PRO A 193 -2.83 -33.20 -5.07
C PRO A 193 -3.05 -34.49 -4.26
N GLU A 194 -2.48 -34.59 -3.05
CA GLU A 194 -2.63 -35.76 -2.18
C GLU A 194 -4.08 -36.03 -1.75
N MET A 195 -4.98 -35.05 -1.90
CA MET A 195 -6.41 -35.23 -1.66
C MET A 195 -7.11 -36.05 -2.74
N PHE A 196 -6.55 -36.05 -3.96
CA PHE A 196 -7.09 -36.78 -5.11
C PHE A 196 -6.44 -38.15 -5.27
N LEU A 197 -5.27 -38.36 -4.65
CA LEU A 197 -4.43 -39.54 -4.77
C LEU A 197 -4.56 -40.41 -3.50
N GLU A 198 -5.66 -41.19 -3.41
CA GLU A 198 -5.99 -42.24 -2.43
C GLU A 198 -5.08 -42.37 -1.18
N ASN A 199 -4.95 -41.31 -0.38
CA ASN A 199 -4.21 -41.34 0.87
C ASN A 199 -5.18 -41.22 2.04
N SER A 200 -5.18 -42.23 2.92
CA SER A 200 -6.09 -42.34 4.08
C SER A 200 -5.72 -41.45 5.27
N LYS A 201 -4.82 -40.47 5.09
CA LYS A 201 -4.32 -39.62 6.16
C LYS A 201 -5.13 -38.33 6.27
N ALA A 202 -5.44 -37.94 7.50
CA ALA A 202 -6.03 -36.64 7.79
C ALA A 202 -5.10 -35.51 7.29
N PRO A 203 -5.65 -34.37 6.83
CA PRO A 203 -4.84 -33.25 6.35
C PRO A 203 -3.99 -32.69 7.49
N GLY A 204 -2.71 -32.46 7.21
CA GLY A 204 -1.77 -31.77 8.10
C GLY A 204 -1.56 -30.30 7.72
N PRO A 205 -0.70 -29.57 8.45
CA PRO A 205 -0.29 -28.19 8.14
C PRO A 205 0.13 -27.96 6.69
N GLU A 206 0.70 -28.99 6.05
CA GLU A 206 1.20 -28.97 4.66
C GLU A 206 0.09 -28.72 3.63
N TYR A 207 -1.18 -28.94 4.01
CA TYR A 207 -2.36 -28.62 3.21
C TYR A 207 -2.50 -27.10 3.01
N ASP A 208 -2.42 -26.36 4.11
CA ASP A 208 -2.56 -24.91 4.10
C ASP A 208 -1.37 -24.25 3.39
N VAL A 209 -0.17 -24.84 3.50
CA VAL A 209 1.03 -24.37 2.80
C VAL A 209 0.86 -24.47 1.29
N TYR A 210 0.27 -25.56 0.78
CA TYR A 210 -0.05 -25.68 -0.64
C TYR A 210 -1.08 -24.64 -1.09
N SER A 211 -2.15 -24.49 -0.32
CA SER A 211 -3.20 -23.49 -0.61
C SER A 211 -2.61 -22.07 -0.66
N PHE A 212 -1.71 -21.77 0.30
CA PHE A 212 -0.98 -20.51 0.36
C PHE A 212 -0.07 -20.29 -0.86
N ALA A 213 0.54 -21.32 -1.42
CA ALA A 213 1.34 -21.19 -2.65
C ALA A 213 0.50 -20.77 -3.85
N ILE A 214 -0.72 -21.29 -3.99
CA ILE A 214 -1.64 -20.89 -5.05
C ILE A 214 -2.13 -19.45 -4.81
N VAL A 215 -2.35 -19.06 -3.55
CA VAL A 215 -2.63 -17.66 -3.17
C VAL A 215 -1.45 -16.75 -3.54
N ILE A 216 -0.21 -17.13 -3.25
CA ILE A 216 0.98 -16.37 -3.66
C ILE A 216 0.98 -16.23 -5.19
N TRP A 217 0.78 -17.33 -5.93
CA TRP A 217 0.74 -17.28 -7.38
C TRP A 217 -0.30 -16.28 -7.91
N GLU A 218 -1.50 -16.29 -7.32
CA GLU A 218 -2.57 -15.38 -7.70
C GLU A 218 -2.31 -13.93 -7.28
N ILE A 219 -1.65 -13.68 -6.14
CA ILE A 219 -1.21 -12.34 -5.75
C ILE A 219 -0.13 -11.80 -6.70
N LEU A 220 0.86 -12.62 -7.03
CA LEU A 220 1.96 -12.22 -7.91
C LEU A 220 1.45 -11.95 -9.34
N THR A 221 0.63 -12.85 -9.88
CA THR A 221 0.14 -12.79 -11.27
C THR A 221 -1.15 -11.97 -11.45
N GLN A 222 -1.94 -11.78 -10.40
CA GLN A 222 -3.30 -11.22 -10.44
C GLN A 222 -4.22 -11.90 -11.45
N LYS A 223 -3.98 -13.19 -11.71
CA LYS A 223 -4.78 -14.05 -12.59
C LYS A 223 -5.48 -15.12 -11.77
N LYS A 224 -6.69 -15.52 -12.18
CA LYS A 224 -7.40 -16.62 -11.54
C LYS A 224 -6.72 -17.97 -11.87
N PRO A 225 -6.41 -18.81 -10.87
CA PRO A 225 -5.74 -20.10 -11.12
C PRO A 225 -6.63 -21.01 -11.98
N TYR A 226 -6.02 -21.59 -13.01
CA TYR A 226 -6.68 -22.51 -13.96
C TYR A 226 -7.90 -21.92 -14.70
N ALA A 227 -7.89 -20.61 -14.99
CA ALA A 227 -8.97 -19.94 -15.72
C ALA A 227 -9.36 -20.66 -17.02
N GLY A 228 -10.67 -20.83 -17.24
CA GLY A 228 -11.24 -21.47 -18.44
C GLY A 228 -11.21 -23.00 -18.47
N LEU A 229 -10.65 -23.67 -17.44
CA LEU A 229 -10.63 -25.13 -17.37
C LEU A 229 -11.82 -25.68 -16.57
N ASN A 230 -12.37 -26.80 -17.02
CA ASN A 230 -13.41 -27.50 -16.27
C ASN A 230 -12.83 -28.25 -15.05
N MET A 231 -13.70 -28.56 -14.09
CA MET A 231 -13.35 -29.19 -12.81
C MET A 231 -12.50 -30.46 -12.95
N MET A 232 -12.89 -31.38 -13.83
CA MET A 232 -12.16 -32.64 -14.04
C MET A 232 -10.77 -32.41 -14.62
N THR A 233 -10.61 -31.42 -15.50
CA THR A 233 -9.31 -31.07 -16.08
C THR A 233 -8.36 -30.52 -15.03
N ILE A 234 -8.86 -29.71 -14.10
CA ILE A 234 -8.05 -29.18 -12.99
C ILE A 234 -7.54 -30.32 -12.11
N ILE A 235 -8.42 -31.24 -11.70
CA ILE A 235 -8.05 -32.39 -10.87
C ILE A 235 -6.98 -33.24 -11.56
N ILE A 236 -7.18 -33.59 -12.85
CA ILE A 236 -6.22 -34.39 -13.61
C ILE A 236 -4.86 -33.68 -13.70
N ARG A 237 -4.85 -32.38 -14.00
CA ARG A 237 -3.61 -31.59 -14.10
C ARG A 237 -2.87 -31.51 -12.77
N VAL A 238 -3.58 -31.19 -11.68
CA VAL A 238 -3.00 -31.08 -10.34
C VAL A 238 -2.45 -32.43 -9.86
N ALA A 239 -3.22 -33.51 -10.04
CA ALA A 239 -2.79 -34.87 -9.73
C ALA A 239 -1.55 -35.30 -10.53
N ALA A 240 -1.44 -34.87 -11.79
CA ALA A 240 -0.27 -35.10 -12.65
C ALA A 240 0.93 -34.19 -12.33
N GLY A 241 0.86 -33.34 -11.30
CA GLY A 241 1.96 -32.45 -10.90
C GLY A 241 2.04 -31.14 -11.69
N MET A 242 1.06 -30.86 -12.55
CA MET A 242 0.98 -29.58 -13.27
C MET A 242 0.53 -28.47 -12.31
N ARG A 243 1.05 -27.26 -12.52
CA ARG A 243 0.74 -26.05 -11.74
C ARG A 243 0.34 -24.90 -12.69
N PRO A 244 -0.25 -23.80 -12.19
CA PRO A 244 -0.55 -22.64 -13.02
C PRO A 244 0.71 -22.07 -13.69
N SER A 245 0.62 -21.67 -14.96
CA SER A 245 1.77 -21.21 -15.76
C SER A 245 2.31 -19.87 -15.26
N LEU A 246 3.63 -19.68 -15.35
CA LEU A 246 4.34 -18.43 -15.09
C LEU A 246 4.88 -17.76 -16.37
N GLN A 247 4.77 -18.43 -17.53
CA GLN A 247 5.51 -18.06 -18.75
C GLN A 247 5.02 -16.75 -19.39
N ASP A 248 3.73 -16.41 -19.28
CA ASP A 248 3.15 -15.24 -19.95
C ASP A 248 3.36 -13.91 -19.21
N VAL A 249 4.08 -13.90 -18.07
CA VAL A 249 4.15 -12.73 -17.17
C VAL A 249 5.57 -12.47 -16.65
N SER A 250 6.56 -13.33 -16.91
CA SER A 250 7.85 -13.28 -16.20
C SER A 250 8.84 -12.21 -16.71
N ALA A 251 8.62 -11.60 -17.87
CA ALA A 251 9.60 -10.69 -18.49
C ALA A 251 9.72 -9.32 -17.79
N GLU A 252 8.75 -8.95 -16.94
CA GLU A 252 8.66 -7.63 -16.27
C GLU A 252 8.84 -7.71 -14.75
N TRP A 253 9.20 -8.87 -14.19
CA TRP A 253 9.29 -9.07 -12.74
C TRP A 253 10.64 -8.58 -12.19
N PRO A 254 10.65 -7.79 -11.09
CA PRO A 254 11.89 -7.43 -10.40
C PRO A 254 12.69 -8.66 -10.00
N GLU A 255 14.02 -8.54 -9.95
CA GLU A 255 14.92 -9.66 -9.67
C GLU A 255 14.59 -10.32 -8.32
N GLU A 256 14.23 -9.51 -7.32
CA GLU A 256 13.89 -9.94 -5.97
C GLU A 256 12.58 -10.75 -5.91
N VAL A 257 11.69 -10.61 -6.91
CA VAL A 257 10.46 -11.42 -7.02
C VAL A 257 10.78 -12.88 -7.38
N HIS A 258 11.92 -13.15 -8.02
CA HIS A 258 12.33 -14.52 -8.33
C HIS A 258 12.54 -15.36 -7.06
N GLN A 259 13.00 -14.74 -5.97
CA GLN A 259 13.13 -15.42 -4.68
C GLN A 259 11.76 -15.76 -4.08
N MET A 260 10.78 -14.85 -4.20
CA MET A 260 9.39 -15.13 -3.80
C MET A 260 8.76 -16.26 -4.65
N VAL A 261 9.05 -16.31 -5.95
CA VAL A 261 8.61 -17.38 -6.84
C VAL A 261 9.24 -18.73 -6.46
N ASN A 262 10.51 -18.74 -6.03
CA ASN A 262 11.18 -19.95 -5.56
C ASN A 262 10.57 -20.46 -4.25
N LEU A 263 10.24 -19.55 -3.31
CA LEU A 263 9.49 -19.90 -2.09
C LEU A 263 8.13 -20.49 -2.44
N MET A 264 7.34 -19.80 -3.28
CA MET A 264 6.05 -20.29 -3.78
C MET A 264 6.16 -21.69 -4.39
N LYS A 265 7.21 -21.94 -5.20
CA LYS A 265 7.45 -23.23 -5.82
C LYS A 265 7.73 -24.35 -4.82
N ARG A 266 8.42 -24.06 -3.71
CA ARG A 266 8.61 -25.04 -2.63
C ARG A 266 7.32 -25.28 -1.84
N CYS A 267 6.47 -24.27 -1.70
CA CYS A 267 5.20 -24.40 -0.99
C CYS A 267 4.16 -25.29 -1.72
N TRP A 268 4.15 -25.34 -3.06
CA TRP A 268 3.24 -26.22 -3.83
C TRP A 268 3.86 -27.55 -4.31
N ASP A 269 4.94 -28.00 -3.67
CA ASP A 269 5.62 -29.26 -4.04
C ASP A 269 4.64 -30.44 -4.03
N GLN A 270 4.85 -31.39 -4.94
CA GLN A 270 4.03 -32.59 -5.07
C GLN A 270 4.10 -33.46 -3.82
N ASP A 271 5.27 -33.54 -3.18
CA ASP A 271 5.46 -34.25 -1.91
C ASP A 271 5.17 -33.30 -0.73
N PRO A 272 4.12 -33.54 0.08
CA PRO A 272 3.81 -32.69 1.22
C PRO A 272 4.96 -32.57 2.21
N LYS A 273 5.83 -33.58 2.34
CA LYS A 273 6.98 -33.56 3.26
C LYS A 273 8.08 -32.57 2.87
N LYS A 274 8.10 -32.12 1.60
CA LYS A 274 9.08 -31.14 1.11
C LYS A 274 8.62 -29.70 1.28
N ARG A 275 7.34 -29.49 1.60
CA ARG A 275 6.77 -28.15 1.79
C ARG A 275 7.31 -27.56 3.11
N PRO A 276 7.75 -26.29 3.14
CA PRO A 276 8.22 -25.65 4.36
C PRO A 276 7.08 -25.42 5.34
N CYS A 277 7.39 -25.37 6.65
CA CYS A 277 6.42 -24.93 7.65
C CYS A 277 6.23 -23.40 7.60
N PHE A 278 5.09 -22.89 8.07
CA PHE A 278 4.79 -21.45 8.04
C PHE A 278 5.79 -20.59 8.84
N LEU A 279 6.48 -21.14 9.84
CA LEU A 279 7.57 -20.45 10.53
C LEU A 279 8.70 -20.06 9.56
N ASN A 280 9.16 -21.02 8.75
CA ASN A 280 10.21 -20.77 7.75
C ASN A 280 9.71 -19.86 6.64
N VAL A 281 8.46 -20.05 6.20
CA VAL A 281 7.81 -19.18 5.20
C VAL A 281 7.76 -17.73 5.70
N THR A 282 7.41 -17.51 6.96
CA THR A 282 7.30 -16.16 7.56
C THR A 282 8.65 -15.46 7.62
N ILE A 283 9.70 -16.17 8.04
CA ILE A 283 11.06 -15.61 8.10
C ILE A 283 11.52 -15.19 6.70
N GLU A 284 11.28 -16.03 5.71
CA GLU A 284 11.71 -15.75 4.34
C GLU A 284 10.89 -14.62 3.69
N THR A 285 9.58 -14.56 3.92
CA THR A 285 8.75 -13.44 3.42
C THR A 285 9.11 -12.11 4.10
N ASP A 286 9.49 -12.11 5.38
CA ASP A 286 9.96 -10.91 6.10
C ASP A 286 11.28 -10.39 5.55
N MET A 287 12.25 -11.28 5.31
CA MET A 287 13.52 -10.94 4.67
C MET A 287 13.30 -10.34 3.28
N LEU A 288 12.44 -10.95 2.48
CA LEU A 288 12.08 -10.44 1.14
C LEU A 288 11.37 -9.08 1.23
N LEU A 289 10.48 -8.89 2.19
CA LEU A 289 9.80 -7.62 2.41
C LEU A 289 10.77 -6.50 2.83
N SER A 290 11.73 -6.82 3.70
CA SER A 290 12.76 -5.90 4.19
C SER A 290 13.70 -5.42 3.09
N LEU A 291 14.06 -6.31 2.15
CA LEU A 291 14.82 -5.96 0.95
C LEU A 291 14.08 -4.94 0.07
N PHE A 292 12.74 -5.03 0.01
CA PHE A 292 11.88 -4.09 -0.72
C PHE A 292 11.55 -2.79 0.06
N GLN A 293 11.67 -2.78 1.39
CA GLN A 293 11.20 -1.69 2.27
C GLN A 293 12.29 -0.79 2.89
N SER A 294 13.57 -0.93 2.52
CA SER A 294 14.61 -0.01 3.01
C SER A 294 14.34 1.46 2.58
N PRO A 295 14.47 2.47 3.48
CA PRO A 295 13.30 3.33 3.75
C PRO A 295 13.49 4.82 3.39
N VAL A 296 12.39 5.51 3.05
CA VAL A 296 11.55 6.26 4.02
C VAL A 296 10.26 6.68 3.27
N THR A 297 9.12 6.22 3.76
CA THR A 297 7.78 6.65 3.32
C THR A 297 7.37 7.92 4.06
N ASP A 298 7.22 9.02 3.30
CA ASP A 298 6.53 10.26 3.67
C ASP A 298 5.02 10.05 3.44
N PRO A 299 4.10 10.48 4.33
CA PRO A 299 2.66 10.47 4.09
C PRO A 299 2.23 11.17 2.78
N GLY A 300 3.02 12.14 2.29
CA GLY A 300 2.81 12.78 0.98
C GLY A 300 3.09 11.87 -0.23
N CYS A 301 3.83 10.77 -0.03
CA CYS A 301 4.03 9.76 -1.06
C CYS A 301 2.75 9.01 -1.37
N GLU A 302 1.85 8.83 -0.40
CA GLU A 302 0.68 7.96 -0.52
C GLU A 302 -0.42 8.59 -1.37
N ALA A 303 -0.55 9.91 -1.42
CA ALA A 303 -1.50 10.58 -2.32
C ALA A 303 -1.00 10.60 -3.76
N LEU A 304 0.31 10.84 -3.98
CA LEU A 304 0.87 10.72 -5.32
C LEU A 304 0.95 9.26 -5.77
N THR A 305 1.29 8.30 -4.90
CA THR A 305 1.22 6.86 -5.24
C THR A 305 -0.20 6.32 -5.25
N ARG A 306 -1.19 6.93 -4.59
CA ARG A 306 -2.61 6.72 -4.89
C ARG A 306 -2.97 7.31 -6.24
N LYS A 307 -2.32 8.37 -6.74
CA LYS A 307 -2.46 8.87 -8.13
C LYS A 307 -1.50 8.25 -9.17
N VAL A 308 -0.49 7.48 -8.75
CA VAL A 308 0.37 6.62 -9.60
C VAL A 308 -0.20 5.18 -9.62
N SER A 309 -0.88 4.76 -8.54
CA SER A 309 -1.64 3.52 -8.39
C SER A 309 -3.08 3.69 -8.86
N CYS A 310 -3.62 4.90 -8.80
CA CYS A 310 -4.57 5.37 -9.79
C CYS A 310 -3.76 5.67 -11.06
N LYS A 311 -3.34 4.59 -11.74
CA LYS A 311 -4.04 4.41 -13.01
C LYS A 311 -5.52 4.55 -12.61
N PRO A 312 -6.27 5.65 -12.91
CA PRO A 312 -7.70 5.42 -13.08
C PRO A 312 -7.70 4.22 -13.98
N SER A 313 -8.25 3.11 -13.48
CA SER A 313 -7.77 1.77 -13.79
C SER A 313 -7.21 1.67 -15.21
N LEU A 314 -6.22 0.82 -15.48
CA LEU A 314 -6.27 0.22 -16.81
C LEU A 314 -7.68 -0.44 -16.92
N SER A 315 -8.77 0.27 -17.23
CA SER A 315 -9.07 0.65 -18.60
C SER A 315 -7.86 0.41 -19.50
N GLN A 316 -7.59 -0.89 -19.68
CA GLN A 316 -7.57 -1.36 -21.05
C GLN A 316 -8.70 -0.62 -21.80
N PRO A 317 -8.59 -0.38 -23.11
CA PRO A 317 -9.77 0.00 -23.90
C PRO A 317 -11.02 -0.82 -23.50
N HIS A 318 -10.80 -2.04 -22.97
CA HIS A 318 -11.74 -2.96 -22.33
C HIS A 318 -12.30 -2.69 -20.90
N LYS A 319 -11.99 -1.61 -20.14
CA LYS A 319 -12.52 -1.44 -18.74
C LYS A 319 -13.48 -0.27 -18.54
N VAL A 320 -13.30 0.88 -19.20
CA VAL A 320 -14.42 1.83 -19.33
C VAL A 320 -15.40 1.33 -20.36
N SER A 321 -14.96 0.68 -21.45
CA SER A 321 -15.90 -0.16 -22.15
C SER A 321 -16.47 -1.27 -21.25
N LYS A 322 -15.91 -1.72 -20.11
CA LYS A 322 -16.69 -2.59 -19.19
C LYS A 322 -17.63 -1.85 -18.27
N GLU A 323 -17.34 -0.65 -17.79
CA GLU A 323 -18.23 0.15 -16.94
C GLU A 323 -19.35 0.77 -17.78
N VAL A 324 -19.01 1.35 -18.92
CA VAL A 324 -19.94 1.70 -20.01
C VAL A 324 -20.62 0.44 -20.54
N ASN A 325 -19.95 -0.69 -20.86
CA ASN A 325 -20.65 -1.93 -21.26
C ASN A 325 -21.45 -2.56 -20.11
N GLN A 326 -21.20 -2.25 -18.83
CA GLN A 326 -21.95 -2.75 -17.68
C GLN A 326 -23.16 -1.85 -17.44
N GLU A 327 -23.03 -0.52 -17.48
CA GLU A 327 -24.16 0.43 -17.53
C GLU A 327 -25.05 0.19 -18.76
N ILE A 328 -24.43 -0.09 -19.91
CA ILE A 328 -25.05 -0.57 -21.15
C ILE A 328 -25.74 -1.91 -20.87
N ALA A 329 -25.03 -2.94 -20.41
CA ALA A 329 -25.56 -4.30 -20.20
C ALA A 329 -26.69 -4.36 -19.18
N ASP A 330 -26.60 -3.55 -18.12
CA ASP A 330 -27.61 -3.42 -17.08
C ASP A 330 -28.85 -2.66 -17.60
N SER A 331 -28.68 -1.81 -18.63
CA SER A 331 -29.79 -1.17 -19.35
C SER A 331 -30.38 -2.02 -20.49
N VAL A 332 -29.75 -3.14 -20.89
CA VAL A 332 -30.24 -4.01 -21.98
C VAL A 332 -31.44 -4.83 -21.51
N SER A 333 -32.64 -4.30 -21.73
CA SER A 333 -33.84 -5.13 -21.90
C SER A 333 -33.70 -5.96 -23.20
N SER A 334 -34.35 -7.13 -23.27
CA SER A 334 -34.46 -7.96 -24.47
C SER A 334 -34.97 -7.22 -25.73
N ASP A 335 -35.53 -6.02 -25.57
CA ASP A 335 -35.99 -5.16 -26.66
C ASP A 335 -34.88 -4.30 -27.30
N SER A 336 -33.73 -4.10 -26.64
CA SER A 336 -32.59 -3.32 -27.18
C SER A 336 -31.93 -4.00 -28.37
N LEU A 337 -31.88 -5.34 -28.37
CA LEU A 337 -31.41 -6.15 -29.50
C LEU A 337 -32.37 -6.13 -30.69
N LYS A 338 -33.68 -5.92 -30.47
CA LYS A 338 -34.65 -5.76 -31.56
C LYS A 338 -34.45 -4.42 -32.29
N TRP A 339 -34.06 -3.37 -31.57
CA TRP A 339 -33.84 -2.04 -32.14
C TRP A 339 -32.58 -1.96 -33.01
N ILE A 340 -31.47 -2.57 -32.55
CA ILE A 340 -30.22 -2.71 -33.34
C ILE A 340 -30.47 -3.53 -34.62
N LEU A 341 -31.36 -4.53 -34.56
CA LEU A 341 -31.77 -5.34 -35.71
C LEU A 341 -32.84 -4.67 -36.60
N GLN A 342 -33.51 -3.61 -36.15
CA GLN A 342 -34.53 -2.87 -36.93
C GLN A 342 -33.96 -1.68 -37.73
N LEU A 343 -32.73 -1.22 -37.43
CA LEU A 343 -32.05 -0.19 -38.23
C LEU A 343 -31.75 -0.62 -39.68
N SER A 344 -31.84 -1.92 -39.98
CA SER A 344 -31.78 -2.44 -41.36
C SER A 344 -33.09 -2.29 -42.13
N ASP A 345 -34.24 -2.05 -41.48
CA ASP A 345 -35.56 -1.99 -42.13
C ASP A 345 -36.44 -0.85 -41.59
N SER A 346 -36.43 0.26 -42.34
CA SER A 346 -37.51 1.24 -42.51
C SER A 346 -37.81 2.32 -41.44
N LYS A 347 -37.76 3.56 -41.95
CA LYS A 347 -38.45 4.82 -41.66
C LYS A 347 -39.31 4.90 -40.38
N SER A 348 -39.03 5.96 -39.61
CA SER A 348 -39.75 6.52 -38.46
C SER A 348 -39.45 5.86 -37.12
N LEU A 349 -38.53 6.48 -36.36
CA LEU A 349 -38.36 6.23 -34.94
C LEU A 349 -38.23 7.57 -34.21
N VAL A 350 -39.24 7.88 -33.41
CA VAL A 350 -39.26 9.03 -32.49
C VAL A 350 -38.42 8.65 -31.27
N ALA A 351 -37.42 9.48 -30.97
CA ALA A 351 -36.55 9.35 -29.81
C ALA A 351 -37.34 9.70 -28.54
N SER A 352 -37.76 8.72 -27.76
CA SER A 352 -38.41 9.01 -26.47
C SER A 352 -38.37 7.90 -25.43
N ASP A 353 -37.29 7.11 -25.36
CA ASP A 353 -37.10 6.19 -24.23
C ASP A 353 -35.75 6.50 -23.54
N ILE A 354 -35.83 7.29 -22.47
CA ILE A 354 -34.72 7.58 -21.56
C ILE A 354 -34.60 6.38 -20.61
N TYR A 355 -33.58 5.56 -20.82
CA TYR A 355 -33.26 4.42 -19.95
C TYR A 355 -32.72 4.89 -18.58
N GLU A 356 -32.81 4.03 -17.56
CA GLU A 356 -32.50 4.34 -16.14
C GLU A 356 -31.12 4.99 -15.89
N ASN A 357 -30.16 4.87 -16.82
CA ASN A 357 -28.80 5.45 -16.74
C ASN A 357 -28.49 6.56 -17.79
N ARG A 358 -29.50 7.12 -18.47
CA ARG A 358 -29.35 8.14 -19.55
C ARG A 358 -28.49 7.73 -20.76
N VAL A 359 -28.16 6.44 -20.91
CA VAL A 359 -27.38 5.94 -22.05
C VAL A 359 -28.20 5.98 -23.34
N THR A 360 -27.64 6.58 -24.40
CA THR A 360 -28.29 6.71 -25.73
C THR A 360 -27.72 5.70 -26.73
N PRO A 361 -28.43 5.38 -27.83
CA PRO A 361 -27.91 4.49 -28.89
C PRO A 361 -26.57 4.92 -29.47
N LEU A 362 -26.28 6.24 -29.47
CA LEU A 362 -25.01 6.77 -29.95
C LEU A 362 -23.82 6.32 -29.09
N HIS A 363 -23.99 6.22 -27.76
CA HIS A 363 -22.96 5.69 -26.86
C HIS A 363 -22.60 4.23 -27.18
N PHE A 364 -23.62 3.39 -27.44
CA PHE A 364 -23.42 1.99 -27.80
C PHE A 364 -22.65 1.83 -29.11
N LEU A 365 -23.02 2.60 -30.14
CA LEU A 365 -22.38 2.49 -31.46
C LEU A 365 -20.93 2.99 -31.43
N VAL A 366 -20.65 4.03 -30.65
CA VAL A 366 -19.28 4.54 -30.46
C VAL A 366 -18.44 3.55 -29.66
N ALA A 367 -18.95 3.01 -28.55
CA ALA A 367 -18.27 1.97 -27.78
C ALA A 367 -18.03 0.68 -28.59
N GLY A 368 -18.91 0.39 -29.56
CA GLY A 368 -18.77 -0.72 -30.50
C GLY A 368 -17.77 -0.48 -31.64
N GLY A 369 -17.24 0.75 -31.79
CA GLY A 369 -16.26 1.09 -32.83
C GLY A 369 -16.83 1.16 -34.26
N SER A 370 -18.15 1.20 -34.45
CA SER A 370 -18.78 1.04 -35.77
C SER A 370 -18.98 2.38 -36.47
N LEU A 371 -17.96 2.83 -37.20
CA LEU A 371 -17.93 4.14 -37.85
C LEU A 371 -19.11 4.39 -38.81
N GLU A 372 -19.48 3.41 -39.63
CA GLU A 372 -20.58 3.55 -40.59
C GLU A 372 -21.95 3.64 -39.90
N GLN A 373 -22.15 2.90 -38.80
CA GLN A 373 -23.41 2.98 -38.04
C GLN A 373 -23.51 4.28 -37.25
N VAL A 374 -22.40 4.76 -36.68
CA VAL A 374 -22.35 6.09 -36.04
C VAL A 374 -22.66 7.18 -37.07
N ARG A 375 -22.06 7.11 -38.26
CA ARG A 375 -22.33 8.05 -39.36
C ARG A 375 -23.81 8.05 -39.78
N LEU A 376 -24.40 6.86 -39.91
CA LEU A 376 -25.83 6.74 -40.25
C LEU A 376 -26.72 7.33 -39.16
N LEU A 377 -26.41 7.07 -37.88
CA LEU A 377 -27.19 7.60 -36.76
C LEU A 377 -27.09 9.14 -36.68
N LEU A 378 -25.89 9.70 -36.85
CA LEU A 378 -25.66 11.16 -36.85
C LEU A 378 -26.26 11.89 -38.07
N SER A 379 -26.64 11.16 -39.13
CA SER A 379 -27.40 11.73 -40.25
C SER A 379 -28.87 12.00 -39.93
N HIS A 380 -29.36 11.42 -38.84
CA HIS A 380 -30.63 11.76 -38.20
C HIS A 380 -30.30 12.77 -37.09
N GLU A 381 -31.16 13.76 -36.83
CA GLU A 381 -30.92 14.88 -35.88
C GLU A 381 -30.81 14.42 -34.41
N VAL A 382 -29.79 13.62 -34.11
CA VAL A 382 -29.47 13.05 -32.81
C VAL A 382 -28.51 14.00 -32.10
N ASP A 383 -28.75 14.21 -30.80
CA ASP A 383 -27.85 14.96 -29.95
C ASP A 383 -26.49 14.24 -29.84
N VAL A 384 -25.45 14.85 -30.39
CA VAL A 384 -24.08 14.34 -30.39
C VAL A 384 -23.41 14.46 -29.02
N ASP A 385 -23.91 15.37 -28.18
CA ASP A 385 -23.38 15.72 -26.87
C ASP A 385 -24.18 15.09 -25.72
N CYS A 386 -25.01 14.09 -26.04
CA CYS A 386 -25.76 13.35 -25.03
C CYS A 386 -24.83 12.78 -23.96
N GLN A 387 -25.22 12.87 -22.68
CA GLN A 387 -24.41 12.40 -21.55
C GLN A 387 -25.06 11.21 -20.83
N THR A 388 -24.25 10.22 -20.44
CA THR A 388 -24.66 9.17 -19.50
C THR A 388 -24.92 9.75 -18.10
N ALA A 389 -25.44 8.93 -17.17
CA ALA A 389 -25.56 9.32 -15.77
C ALA A 389 -24.22 9.77 -15.16
N SER A 390 -23.12 9.13 -15.58
CA SER A 390 -21.73 9.43 -15.19
C SER A 390 -21.08 10.56 -16.00
N GLY A 391 -21.84 11.26 -16.86
CA GLY A 391 -21.37 12.43 -17.61
C GLY A 391 -20.58 12.12 -18.89
N TYR A 392 -20.40 10.84 -19.26
CA TYR A 392 -19.68 10.47 -20.49
C TYR A 392 -20.46 10.91 -21.72
N THR A 393 -19.78 11.61 -22.63
CA THR A 393 -20.27 11.90 -23.99
C THR A 393 -19.73 10.85 -24.97
N PRO A 394 -20.33 10.70 -26.15
CA PRO A 394 -19.77 9.89 -27.23
C PRO A 394 -18.32 10.28 -27.57
N LEU A 395 -18.00 11.58 -27.55
CA LEU A 395 -16.64 12.06 -27.81
C LEU A 395 -15.64 11.63 -26.71
N LEU A 396 -16.07 11.63 -25.44
CA LEU A 396 -15.26 11.13 -24.32
C LEU A 396 -14.93 9.65 -24.50
N ILE A 397 -15.92 8.82 -24.81
CA ILE A 397 -15.73 7.38 -25.07
C ILE A 397 -14.78 7.16 -26.25
N ALA A 398 -15.00 7.82 -27.39
CA ALA A 398 -14.15 7.69 -28.57
C ALA A 398 -12.70 8.11 -28.31
N THR A 399 -12.49 9.17 -27.51
CA THR A 399 -11.16 9.66 -27.15
C THR A 399 -10.46 8.71 -26.19
N GLN A 400 -11.19 8.18 -25.21
CA GLN A 400 -10.66 7.23 -24.24
C GLN A 400 -10.24 5.91 -24.90
N ASP A 401 -11.05 5.40 -25.84
CA ASP A 401 -10.79 4.17 -26.58
C ASP A 401 -9.83 4.35 -27.76
N GLN A 402 -9.23 5.55 -27.91
CA GLN A 402 -8.24 5.90 -28.94
C GLN A 402 -8.76 5.62 -30.37
N GLN A 403 -9.98 6.08 -30.66
CA GLN A 403 -10.64 5.95 -31.96
C GLN A 403 -10.63 7.31 -32.70
N PRO A 404 -9.52 7.71 -33.36
CA PRO A 404 -9.38 9.03 -33.94
C PRO A 404 -10.38 9.31 -35.06
N ASP A 405 -10.74 8.29 -35.85
CA ASP A 405 -11.73 8.43 -36.93
C ASP A 405 -13.14 8.70 -36.39
N LEU A 406 -13.50 8.08 -35.26
CA LEU A 406 -14.77 8.37 -34.56
C LEU A 406 -14.73 9.74 -33.90
N CYS A 407 -13.61 10.14 -33.30
CA CYS A 407 -13.43 11.49 -32.77
C CYS A 407 -13.61 12.53 -33.89
N ALA A 408 -12.98 12.32 -35.06
CA ALA A 408 -13.11 13.21 -36.21
C ALA A 408 -14.54 13.28 -36.74
N LEU A 409 -15.24 12.14 -36.79
CA LEU A 409 -16.64 12.09 -37.20
C LEU A 409 -17.55 12.86 -36.23
N LEU A 410 -17.42 12.63 -34.92
CA LEU A 410 -18.24 13.30 -33.89
C LEU A 410 -17.99 14.82 -33.90
N LEU A 411 -16.72 15.25 -34.01
CA LEU A 411 -16.35 16.67 -34.09
C LEU A 411 -16.87 17.33 -35.37
N ALA A 412 -16.83 16.63 -36.51
CA ALA A 412 -17.41 17.14 -37.76
C ALA A 412 -18.93 17.33 -37.68
N HIS A 413 -19.60 16.62 -36.77
CA HIS A 413 -21.02 16.75 -36.46
C HIS A 413 -21.30 17.67 -35.26
N GLY A 414 -20.29 18.44 -34.81
CA GLY A 414 -20.47 19.51 -33.83
C GLY A 414 -20.34 19.11 -32.37
N ALA A 415 -19.74 17.95 -32.06
CA ALA A 415 -19.49 17.55 -30.67
C ALA A 415 -18.67 18.60 -29.90
N ASP A 416 -19.11 18.96 -28.70
CA ASP A 416 -18.40 19.90 -27.84
C ASP A 416 -17.16 19.23 -27.21
N THR A 417 -15.99 19.73 -27.59
CA THR A 417 -14.68 19.30 -27.09
C THR A 417 -14.43 19.51 -25.60
N ASN A 418 -15.30 20.26 -24.90
CA ASN A 418 -15.08 20.70 -23.52
C ASN A 418 -16.08 20.10 -22.53
N LEU A 419 -17.06 19.32 -22.98
CA LEU A 419 -17.95 18.60 -22.07
C LEU A 419 -17.16 17.56 -21.29
N ALA A 420 -17.22 17.68 -19.97
CA ALA A 420 -16.49 16.83 -19.03
C ALA A 420 -17.43 15.82 -18.37
N ASP A 421 -16.85 14.72 -17.89
CA ASP A 421 -17.55 13.72 -17.06
C ASP A 421 -17.80 14.23 -15.62
N GLU A 422 -18.38 13.37 -14.77
CA GLU A 422 -18.63 13.69 -13.35
C GLU A 422 -17.38 13.99 -12.52
N ASP A 423 -16.18 13.63 -12.97
CA ASP A 423 -14.91 13.95 -12.31
C ASP A 423 -14.25 15.22 -12.90
N GLY A 424 -14.88 15.85 -13.90
CA GLY A 424 -14.36 17.03 -14.57
C GLY A 424 -13.35 16.71 -15.68
N TRP A 425 -13.25 15.46 -16.15
CA TRP A 425 -12.38 15.07 -17.25
C TRP A 425 -13.00 15.43 -18.60
N ALA A 426 -12.47 16.47 -19.23
CA ALA A 426 -12.69 16.76 -20.66
C ALA A 426 -11.93 15.80 -21.59
N PRO A 427 -12.33 15.65 -22.88
CA PRO A 427 -11.66 14.80 -23.88
C PRO A 427 -10.14 14.99 -23.96
N LEU A 428 -9.67 16.23 -23.84
CA LEU A 428 -8.23 16.53 -23.91
C LEU A 428 -7.43 15.90 -22.76
N HIS A 429 -8.05 15.66 -21.59
CA HIS A 429 -7.40 14.92 -20.50
C HIS A 429 -7.16 13.46 -20.87
N PHE A 430 -8.15 12.79 -21.45
CA PHE A 430 -8.02 11.40 -21.92
C PHE A 430 -6.96 11.26 -23.01
N ALA A 431 -6.96 12.16 -24.00
CA ALA A 431 -5.93 12.17 -25.05
C ALA A 431 -4.52 12.34 -24.46
N ALA A 432 -4.36 13.25 -23.49
CA ALA A 432 -3.08 13.48 -22.83
C ALA A 432 -2.65 12.34 -21.88
N GLN A 433 -3.60 11.68 -21.23
CA GLN A 433 -3.35 10.49 -20.42
C GLN A 433 -2.93 9.28 -21.27
N ASN A 434 -3.47 9.16 -22.48
CA ASN A 434 -3.16 8.05 -23.40
C ASN A 434 -1.90 8.31 -24.24
N GLY A 435 -1.43 9.56 -24.30
CA GLY A 435 -0.30 9.94 -25.14
C GLY A 435 -0.66 10.06 -26.62
N ASP A 436 -1.94 10.20 -26.94
CA ASP A 436 -2.46 10.30 -28.31
C ASP A 436 -2.35 11.76 -28.80
N ASP A 437 -1.21 12.09 -29.40
CA ASP A 437 -0.95 13.42 -29.93
C ASP A 437 -1.77 13.74 -31.19
N HIS A 438 -2.30 12.73 -31.88
CA HIS A 438 -3.16 12.92 -33.04
C HIS A 438 -4.56 13.39 -32.60
N THR A 439 -5.19 12.65 -31.69
CA THR A 439 -6.50 13.03 -31.15
C THR A 439 -6.40 14.32 -30.31
N ALA A 440 -5.33 14.50 -29.54
CA ALA A 440 -5.11 15.77 -28.83
C ALA A 440 -5.03 16.97 -29.80
N ARG A 441 -4.37 16.80 -30.96
CA ARG A 441 -4.30 17.86 -31.99
C ARG A 441 -5.67 18.14 -32.58
N LEU A 442 -6.40 17.08 -32.93
CA LEU A 442 -7.74 17.17 -33.47
C LEU A 442 -8.69 17.92 -32.52
N LEU A 443 -8.68 17.58 -31.23
CA LEU A 443 -9.46 18.25 -30.19
C LEU A 443 -9.09 19.73 -30.06
N LEU A 444 -7.79 20.05 -30.01
CA LEU A 444 -7.30 21.44 -29.93
C LEU A 444 -7.66 22.26 -31.18
N ASP A 445 -7.68 21.65 -32.36
CA ASP A 445 -8.09 22.30 -33.61
C ASP A 445 -9.60 22.60 -33.64
N HIS A 446 -10.40 21.86 -32.86
CA HIS A 446 -11.85 22.06 -32.70
C HIS A 446 -12.23 22.83 -31.42
N GLY A 447 -11.28 23.53 -30.79
CA GLY A 447 -11.57 24.46 -29.69
C GLY A 447 -11.50 23.86 -28.29
N ALA A 448 -10.85 22.70 -28.10
CA ALA A 448 -10.60 22.17 -26.76
C ALA A 448 -9.77 23.14 -25.93
N LEU A 449 -10.18 23.35 -24.68
CA LEU A 449 -9.48 24.20 -23.72
C LEU A 449 -8.15 23.54 -23.32
N VAL A 450 -7.04 24.09 -23.81
CA VAL A 450 -5.68 23.59 -23.52
C VAL A 450 -5.37 23.50 -22.01
N ASN A 451 -5.99 24.39 -21.23
CA ASN A 451 -5.85 24.48 -19.77
C ASN A 451 -7.10 24.01 -19.04
N ALA A 452 -7.88 23.09 -19.62
CA ALA A 452 -8.98 22.43 -18.92
C ALA A 452 -8.48 21.85 -17.58
N ARG A 453 -9.33 21.92 -16.56
CA ARG A 453 -9.02 21.46 -15.20
C ARG A 453 -10.10 20.51 -14.73
N GLU A 454 -9.71 19.32 -14.33
CA GLU A 454 -10.61 18.42 -13.60
C GLU A 454 -10.79 18.85 -12.13
N HIS A 455 -11.61 18.13 -11.37
CA HIS A 455 -12.02 18.53 -10.02
C HIS A 455 -10.86 18.71 -9.02
N GLU A 456 -9.78 17.95 -9.16
CA GLU A 456 -8.54 18.10 -8.37
C GLU A 456 -7.54 19.08 -9.01
N GLY A 457 -7.95 19.82 -10.04
CA GLY A 457 -7.16 20.87 -10.68
C GLY A 457 -6.06 20.40 -11.63
N TRP A 458 -5.99 19.11 -11.96
CA TRP A 458 -5.08 18.54 -12.97
C TRP A 458 -5.44 19.06 -14.35
N THR A 459 -4.41 19.33 -15.15
CA THR A 459 -4.54 19.75 -16.56
C THR A 459 -4.02 18.64 -17.49
N PRO A 460 -4.34 18.68 -18.79
CA PRO A 460 -3.74 17.78 -19.77
C PRO A 460 -2.21 17.77 -19.71
N LEU A 461 -1.58 18.92 -19.42
CA LEU A 461 -0.13 19.03 -19.30
C LEU A 461 0.42 18.30 -18.06
N HIS A 462 -0.33 18.26 -16.95
CA HIS A 462 0.04 17.44 -15.79
C HIS A 462 0.03 15.94 -16.12
N LEU A 463 -0.99 15.48 -16.85
CA LEU A 463 -1.13 14.07 -17.25
C LEU A 463 -0.03 13.64 -18.23
N ALA A 464 0.26 14.48 -19.24
CA ALA A 464 1.39 14.26 -20.14
C ALA A 464 2.72 14.25 -19.37
N ALA A 465 2.86 15.15 -18.38
CA ALA A 465 4.03 15.22 -17.53
C ALA A 465 4.18 14.00 -16.60
N GLN A 466 3.09 13.40 -16.14
CA GLN A 466 3.11 12.19 -15.31
C GLN A 466 3.54 10.96 -16.11
N ASN A 467 2.96 10.78 -17.30
CA ASN A 467 3.11 9.57 -18.11
C ASN A 467 4.27 9.63 -19.13
N ASN A 468 5.06 10.71 -19.11
CA ASN A 468 6.21 10.92 -20.01
C ASN A 468 5.85 11.04 -21.50
N PHE A 469 4.67 11.58 -21.82
CA PHE A 469 4.26 11.81 -23.20
C PHE A 469 4.76 13.16 -23.72
N GLU A 470 6.04 13.18 -24.08
CA GLU A 470 6.71 14.40 -24.54
C GLU A 470 6.08 15.01 -25.79
N ASN A 471 5.57 14.19 -26.73
CA ASN A 471 4.90 14.69 -27.93
C ASN A 471 3.63 15.47 -27.61
N VAL A 472 2.79 14.93 -26.72
CA VAL A 472 1.59 15.63 -26.27
C VAL A 472 1.95 16.88 -25.48
N ALA A 473 2.93 16.82 -24.58
CA ALA A 473 3.38 18.00 -23.84
C ALA A 473 3.89 19.10 -24.78
N ARG A 474 4.67 18.75 -25.82
CA ARG A 474 5.13 19.70 -26.85
C ARG A 474 3.96 20.31 -27.61
N LEU A 475 2.96 19.51 -27.96
CA LEU A 475 1.75 19.99 -28.62
C LEU A 475 0.98 20.98 -27.72
N LEU A 476 0.72 20.61 -26.47
CA LEU A 476 0.02 21.47 -25.52
C LEU A 476 0.76 22.80 -25.32
N VAL A 477 2.08 22.76 -25.11
CA VAL A 477 2.89 23.98 -24.98
C VAL A 477 2.89 24.81 -26.27
N SER A 478 2.91 24.18 -27.45
CA SER A 478 2.79 24.91 -28.73
C SER A 478 1.44 25.62 -28.91
N ARG A 479 0.41 25.15 -28.19
CA ARG A 479 -0.91 25.77 -28.10
C ARG A 479 -1.07 26.65 -26.86
N GLN A 480 0.04 27.17 -26.32
CA GLN A 480 0.08 28.12 -25.20
C GLN A 480 -0.53 27.55 -23.91
N ALA A 481 -0.33 26.26 -23.63
CA ALA A 481 -0.62 25.69 -22.33
C ALA A 481 0.09 26.47 -21.22
N ASP A 482 -0.64 26.78 -20.15
CA ASP A 482 -0.09 27.39 -18.96
C ASP A 482 0.82 26.37 -18.24
N LEU A 483 2.01 26.82 -17.84
CA LEU A 483 3.02 26.03 -17.15
C LEU A 483 2.94 26.18 -15.63
N SER A 484 2.15 27.15 -15.15
CA SER A 484 1.92 27.47 -13.75
C SER A 484 0.66 26.91 -13.08
N PRO A 485 -0.23 26.09 -13.71
CA PRO A 485 -1.40 25.60 -13.00
C PRO A 485 -0.96 24.68 -11.86
N HIS A 486 -1.67 24.80 -10.74
CA HIS A 486 -1.43 24.04 -9.52
C HIS A 486 -2.55 23.02 -9.35
N GLU A 487 -2.24 21.72 -9.30
CA GLU A 487 -3.24 20.73 -8.88
C GLU A 487 -3.54 20.85 -7.37
N ALA A 488 -4.42 19.99 -6.85
CA ALA A 488 -4.90 20.05 -5.48
C ALA A 488 -3.77 20.12 -4.44
N GLU A 489 -2.65 19.43 -4.57
CA GLU A 489 -1.52 19.56 -3.62
C GLU A 489 -0.57 20.74 -3.90
N GLY A 490 -0.88 21.56 -4.90
CA GLY A 490 -0.05 22.68 -5.33
C GLY A 490 1.05 22.30 -6.32
N LYS A 491 1.05 21.09 -6.89
CA LYS A 491 2.10 20.70 -7.84
C LYS A 491 1.82 21.33 -9.21
N THR A 492 2.88 21.78 -9.86
CA THR A 492 2.89 22.19 -11.27
C THR A 492 3.32 21.03 -12.17
N PRO A 493 3.16 21.10 -13.50
CA PRO A 493 3.67 20.07 -14.40
C PRO A 493 5.18 19.83 -14.24
N LEU A 494 5.95 20.87 -13.89
CA LEU A 494 7.39 20.74 -13.63
C LEU A 494 7.67 19.94 -12.36
N HIS A 495 6.86 20.09 -11.29
CA HIS A 495 6.96 19.25 -10.10
C HIS A 495 6.77 17.77 -10.45
N ILE A 496 5.75 17.46 -11.24
CA ILE A 496 5.43 16.09 -11.67
C ILE A 496 6.59 15.51 -12.50
N ALA A 497 7.05 16.22 -13.53
CA ALA A 497 8.17 15.79 -14.37
C ALA A 497 9.46 15.57 -13.56
N ALA A 498 9.75 16.47 -12.61
CA ALA A 498 10.92 16.37 -11.73
C ALA A 498 10.85 15.18 -10.76
N TYR A 499 9.66 14.92 -10.18
CA TYR A 499 9.40 13.79 -9.29
C TYR A 499 9.64 12.43 -9.99
N PHE A 500 9.12 12.25 -11.21
CA PHE A 500 9.33 11.01 -11.96
C PHE A 500 10.72 10.94 -12.62
N GLY A 501 11.36 12.09 -12.82
CA GLY A 501 12.69 12.21 -13.43
C GLY A 501 12.67 12.19 -14.96
N HIS A 502 11.54 12.61 -15.54
CA HIS A 502 11.34 12.66 -16.99
C HIS A 502 12.12 13.83 -17.58
N ILE A 503 13.40 13.61 -17.85
CA ILE A 503 14.35 14.66 -18.21
C ILE A 503 13.96 15.42 -19.49
N GLY A 504 13.34 14.77 -20.46
CA GLY A 504 12.85 15.42 -21.69
C GLY A 504 11.81 16.49 -21.39
N LEU A 505 10.86 16.17 -20.52
CA LEU A 505 9.82 17.09 -20.05
C LEU A 505 10.38 18.17 -19.13
N VAL A 506 11.30 17.84 -18.21
CA VAL A 506 11.97 18.86 -17.37
C VAL A 506 12.68 19.89 -18.25
N LYS A 507 13.40 19.44 -19.28
CA LYS A 507 14.04 20.31 -20.28
C LYS A 507 13.05 21.15 -21.06
N LEU A 508 11.97 20.54 -21.54
CA LEU A 508 10.92 21.23 -22.27
C LEU A 508 10.30 22.34 -21.42
N LEU A 509 9.80 22.01 -20.23
CA LEU A 509 9.08 22.95 -19.36
C LEU A 509 9.99 24.10 -18.89
N SER A 510 11.20 23.79 -18.42
CA SER A 510 12.15 24.84 -18.00
C SER A 510 12.59 25.72 -19.17
N GLY A 511 12.82 25.15 -20.36
CA GLY A 511 13.15 25.90 -21.57
C GLY A 511 12.01 26.77 -22.11
N GLN A 512 10.77 26.51 -21.67
CA GLN A 512 9.57 27.27 -22.03
C GLN A 512 9.15 28.26 -20.93
N GLY A 513 9.98 28.45 -19.91
CA GLY A 513 9.77 29.45 -18.87
C GLY A 513 8.94 28.99 -17.68
N ALA A 514 8.78 27.67 -17.45
CA ALA A 514 8.17 27.18 -16.22
C ALA A 514 8.97 27.65 -15.00
N GLU A 515 8.27 28.12 -13.96
CA GLU A 515 8.89 28.57 -12.71
C GLU A 515 9.60 27.41 -12.02
N LEU A 516 10.94 27.51 -11.93
CA LEU A 516 11.79 26.43 -11.43
C LEU A 516 11.61 26.16 -9.93
N ASP A 517 11.28 27.20 -9.18
CA ASP A 517 11.19 27.20 -7.72
C ASP A 517 9.75 27.40 -7.22
N ALA A 518 8.76 27.16 -8.09
CA ALA A 518 7.36 27.13 -7.70
C ALA A 518 7.18 26.22 -6.46
N GLN A 519 6.35 26.65 -5.52
CA GLN A 519 6.17 25.98 -4.24
C GLN A 519 4.79 25.31 -4.17
N GLN A 520 4.77 23.99 -3.97
CA GLN A 520 3.52 23.29 -3.66
C GLN A 520 3.04 23.60 -2.23
N ARG A 521 1.90 23.05 -1.79
CA ARG A 521 1.29 23.38 -0.48
C ARG A 521 2.22 23.23 0.72
N ASN A 522 3.13 22.25 0.72
CA ASN A 522 4.14 22.06 1.77
C ASN A 522 5.46 22.79 1.48
N LEU A 523 5.44 23.80 0.62
CA LEU A 523 6.56 24.63 0.19
C LEU A 523 7.70 23.89 -0.54
N ARG A 524 7.50 22.62 -0.88
CA ARG A 524 8.50 21.83 -1.61
C ARG A 524 8.50 22.20 -3.10
N THR A 525 9.67 22.55 -3.61
CA THR A 525 9.92 22.87 -5.03
C THR A 525 10.14 21.61 -5.89
N PRO A 526 10.17 21.71 -7.24
CA PRO A 526 10.53 20.58 -8.11
C PRO A 526 11.88 19.95 -7.76
N LEU A 527 12.85 20.75 -7.33
CA LEU A 527 14.16 20.28 -6.89
C LEU A 527 14.06 19.37 -5.66
N HIS A 528 13.23 19.71 -4.66
CA HIS A 528 13.00 18.87 -3.48
C HIS A 528 12.47 17.48 -3.86
N LEU A 529 11.52 17.42 -4.79
CA LEU A 529 10.92 16.18 -5.25
C LEU A 529 11.92 15.33 -6.04
N ALA A 530 12.69 15.95 -6.94
CA ALA A 530 13.72 15.27 -7.72
C ALA A 530 14.82 14.69 -6.81
N VAL A 531 15.26 15.44 -5.79
CA VAL A 531 16.26 14.99 -4.81
C VAL A 531 15.75 13.83 -3.98
N GLU A 532 14.53 13.93 -3.43
CA GLU A 532 13.92 12.83 -2.67
C GLU A 532 13.84 11.55 -3.48
N ARG A 533 13.47 11.66 -4.77
CA ARG A 533 13.33 10.53 -5.69
C ARG A 533 14.64 10.10 -6.36
N GLY A 534 15.75 10.74 -6.04
CA GLY A 534 17.07 10.37 -6.55
C GLY A 534 17.26 10.64 -8.05
N LYS A 535 16.53 11.58 -8.64
CA LYS A 535 16.49 11.81 -10.10
C LYS A 535 17.68 12.68 -10.56
N VAL A 536 18.89 12.13 -10.50
CA VAL A 536 20.17 12.82 -10.74
C VAL A 536 20.17 13.71 -11.98
N ARG A 537 19.69 13.22 -13.13
CA ARG A 537 19.67 14.00 -14.38
C ARG A 537 18.73 15.21 -14.32
N ALA A 538 17.56 15.05 -13.70
CA ALA A 538 16.60 16.14 -13.53
C ALA A 538 17.14 17.20 -12.55
N ILE A 539 17.71 16.75 -11.42
CA ILE A 539 18.36 17.63 -10.43
C ILE A 539 19.47 18.46 -11.10
N GLN A 540 20.37 17.80 -11.83
CA GLN A 540 21.46 18.47 -12.53
C GLN A 540 20.94 19.53 -13.51
N HIS A 541 19.85 19.23 -14.22
CA HIS A 541 19.25 20.18 -15.17
C HIS A 541 18.63 21.38 -14.45
N LEU A 542 17.81 21.14 -13.43
CA LEU A 542 17.16 22.20 -12.65
C LEU A 542 18.19 23.18 -12.06
N LEU A 543 19.25 22.64 -11.44
CA LEU A 543 20.34 23.45 -10.89
C LEU A 543 21.09 24.26 -11.96
N LYS A 544 21.34 23.66 -13.14
CA LYS A 544 21.95 24.39 -14.28
C LYS A 544 21.07 25.53 -14.80
N CYS A 545 19.76 25.38 -14.71
CA CYS A 545 18.80 26.41 -15.11
C CYS A 545 18.58 27.48 -14.02
N GLY A 546 19.23 27.35 -12.86
CA GLY A 546 19.17 28.34 -11.78
C GLY A 546 18.16 28.05 -10.68
N ALA A 547 17.64 26.82 -10.57
CA ALA A 547 16.81 26.44 -9.42
C ALA A 547 17.57 26.62 -8.10
N LEU A 548 16.90 27.17 -7.09
CA LEU A 548 17.52 27.54 -5.82
C LEU A 548 17.88 26.27 -5.01
N PRO A 549 19.19 26.00 -4.75
CA PRO A 549 19.62 24.81 -4.02
C PRO A 549 19.24 24.83 -2.54
N ASP A 550 18.93 26.01 -2.00
CA ASP A 550 18.67 26.29 -0.59
C ASP A 550 17.20 26.65 -0.29
N ALA A 551 16.29 26.46 -1.25
CA ALA A 551 14.87 26.59 -0.99
C ALA A 551 14.47 25.67 0.19
N LEU A 552 13.60 26.16 1.07
CA LEU A 552 13.16 25.44 2.27
C LEU A 552 11.70 25.01 2.12
N ASP A 553 11.41 23.79 2.54
CA ASP A 553 10.03 23.30 2.65
C ASP A 553 9.35 23.75 3.95
N HIS A 554 8.10 23.35 4.14
CA HIS A 554 7.29 23.70 5.32
C HIS A 554 7.89 23.23 6.65
N SER A 555 8.77 22.23 6.65
CA SER A 555 9.48 21.74 7.85
C SER A 555 10.89 22.34 7.98
N GLY A 556 11.27 23.26 7.08
CA GLY A 556 12.60 23.85 7.02
C GLY A 556 13.66 22.93 6.40
N TYR A 557 13.27 21.89 5.67
CA TYR A 557 14.23 21.02 4.97
C TYR A 557 14.62 21.68 3.65
N SER A 558 15.93 21.79 3.41
CA SER A 558 16.48 22.09 2.08
C SER A 558 16.67 20.80 1.27
N PRO A 559 16.86 20.90 -0.06
CA PRO A 559 17.30 19.76 -0.88
C PRO A 559 18.52 19.04 -0.30
N LEU A 560 19.46 19.77 0.29
CA LEU A 560 20.65 19.20 0.93
C LEU A 560 20.32 18.38 2.18
N HIS A 561 19.37 18.85 3.01
CA HIS A 561 18.85 18.08 4.15
C HIS A 561 18.20 16.76 3.69
N ILE A 562 17.40 16.81 2.62
CA ILE A 562 16.77 15.61 2.06
C ILE A 562 17.84 14.64 1.55
N ALA A 563 18.84 15.12 0.81
CA ALA A 563 19.94 14.29 0.30
C ALA A 563 20.72 13.62 1.45
N ALA A 564 20.97 14.35 2.54
CA ALA A 564 21.62 13.82 3.74
C ALA A 564 20.76 12.76 4.43
N ALA A 565 19.48 13.03 4.69
CA ALA A 565 18.56 12.08 5.34
C ALA A 565 18.33 10.80 4.52
N ARG A 566 18.46 10.88 3.19
CA ARG A 566 18.27 9.74 2.26
C ARG A 566 19.57 9.03 1.88
N GLY A 567 20.72 9.47 2.40
CA GLY A 567 22.02 8.87 2.10
C GLY A 567 22.44 8.98 0.63
N LYS A 568 22.01 10.04 -0.08
CA LYS A 568 22.28 10.20 -1.51
C LYS A 568 23.56 11.00 -1.75
N ASP A 569 24.71 10.37 -1.52
CA ASP A 569 26.04 11.02 -1.55
C ASP A 569 26.37 11.72 -2.88
N LEU A 570 26.03 11.12 -4.02
CA LEU A 570 26.23 11.73 -5.34
C LEU A 570 25.42 13.02 -5.49
N ILE A 571 24.16 13.01 -5.04
CA ILE A 571 23.27 14.17 -5.10
C ILE A 571 23.73 15.22 -4.11
N PHE A 572 24.16 14.81 -2.92
CA PHE A 572 24.73 15.68 -1.91
C PHE A 572 25.94 16.46 -2.44
N LYS A 573 26.94 15.76 -3.02
CA LYS A 573 28.10 16.38 -3.69
C LYS A 573 27.68 17.33 -4.81
N MET A 574 26.67 16.94 -5.59
CA MET A 574 26.16 17.76 -6.68
C MET A 574 25.54 19.05 -6.16
N LEU A 575 24.69 18.99 -5.12
CA LEU A 575 24.08 20.18 -4.51
C LEU A 575 25.14 21.15 -3.96
N LEU A 576 26.17 20.63 -3.28
CA LEU A 576 27.30 21.45 -2.81
C LEU A 576 28.02 22.14 -3.96
N ARG A 577 28.25 21.45 -5.08
CA ARG A 577 28.87 22.04 -6.28
C ARG A 577 28.06 23.19 -6.86
N TYR A 578 26.74 23.19 -6.69
CA TYR A 578 25.85 24.28 -7.09
C TYR A 578 25.56 25.29 -5.97
N GLY A 579 26.32 25.27 -4.87
CA GLY A 579 26.28 26.29 -3.84
C GLY A 579 25.26 26.06 -2.72
N ALA A 580 24.77 24.84 -2.51
CA ALA A 580 23.92 24.53 -1.36
C ALA A 580 24.64 24.78 -0.02
N SER A 581 23.95 25.44 0.91
CA SER A 581 24.47 25.78 2.23
C SER A 581 24.42 24.59 3.20
N LEU A 582 25.51 24.40 3.93
CA LEU A 582 25.68 23.38 4.96
C LEU A 582 25.15 23.81 6.34
N GLU A 583 24.95 25.11 6.54
CA GLU A 583 24.63 25.73 7.83
C GLU A 583 23.13 25.93 8.05
N LEU A 584 22.31 25.63 7.03
CA LEU A 584 20.85 25.73 7.16
C LEU A 584 20.35 24.74 8.21
N ARG A 585 19.30 25.17 8.92
CA ARG A 585 18.69 24.40 10.00
C ARG A 585 17.23 24.15 9.69
N THR A 586 16.77 22.93 9.98
CA THR A 586 15.34 22.61 9.95
C THR A 586 14.60 23.34 11.06
N GLN A 587 13.26 23.27 11.08
CA GLN A 587 12.46 23.81 12.18
C GLN A 587 12.80 23.17 13.55
N GLN A 588 13.33 21.94 13.55
CA GLN A 588 13.83 21.28 14.76
C GLN A 588 15.27 21.71 15.13
N GLY A 589 15.85 22.66 14.40
CA GLY A 589 17.21 23.13 14.60
C GLY A 589 18.29 22.18 14.05
N TRP A 590 17.91 21.11 13.34
CA TRP A 590 18.85 20.11 12.84
C TRP A 590 19.56 20.58 11.58
N THR A 591 20.86 20.27 11.49
CA THR A 591 21.67 20.46 10.27
C THR A 591 21.67 19.18 9.42
N PRO A 592 22.17 19.21 8.17
CA PRO A 592 22.33 18.00 7.37
C PRO A 592 23.17 16.90 8.07
N LEU A 593 24.14 17.30 8.91
CA LEU A 593 24.93 16.37 9.71
C LEU A 593 24.09 15.61 10.74
N HIS A 594 23.20 16.30 11.46
CA HIS A 594 22.29 15.64 12.40
C HIS A 594 21.43 14.59 11.72
N LEU A 595 20.90 14.90 10.53
CA LEU A 595 20.08 13.97 9.74
C LEU A 595 20.88 12.76 9.25
N ALA A 596 22.10 12.99 8.73
CA ALA A 596 22.98 11.91 8.29
C ALA A 596 23.36 10.99 9.45
N THR A 597 23.67 11.57 10.62
CA THR A 597 23.98 10.84 11.84
C THR A 597 22.79 10.04 12.36
N TYR A 598 21.62 10.65 12.46
CA TYR A 598 20.39 9.98 12.91
C TYR A 598 20.01 8.80 12.01
N LYS A 599 20.33 8.87 10.72
CA LYS A 599 20.02 7.83 9.72
C LYS A 599 21.17 6.86 9.43
N GLY A 600 22.36 7.09 10.01
CA GLY A 600 23.52 6.21 9.85
C GLY A 600 24.28 6.33 8.52
N HIS A 601 24.17 7.45 7.81
CA HIS A 601 24.77 7.62 6.47
C HIS A 601 26.24 8.04 6.54
N LEU A 602 27.13 7.07 6.75
CA LEU A 602 28.57 7.29 6.97
C LEU A 602 29.23 8.08 5.84
N GLU A 603 28.94 7.80 4.57
CA GLU A 603 29.55 8.51 3.44
C GLU A 603 29.24 10.01 3.47
N ILE A 604 28.00 10.38 3.82
CA ILE A 604 27.60 11.79 3.96
C ILE A 604 28.35 12.45 5.12
N ILE A 605 28.48 11.76 6.26
CA ILE A 605 29.21 12.27 7.43
C ILE A 605 30.66 12.57 7.07
N HIS A 606 31.35 11.66 6.37
CA HIS A 606 32.72 11.88 5.93
C HIS A 606 32.83 13.04 4.91
N LEU A 607 31.84 13.24 4.06
CA LEU A 607 31.80 14.38 3.13
C LEU A 607 31.61 15.72 3.85
N LEU A 608 30.72 15.74 4.84
CA LEU A 608 30.44 16.89 5.69
C LEU A 608 31.69 17.29 6.50
N ALA A 609 32.36 16.33 7.12
CA ALA A 609 33.60 16.56 7.85
C ALA A 609 34.71 17.15 6.97
N LYS A 610 34.84 16.65 5.73
CA LYS A 610 35.78 17.22 4.74
C LYS A 610 35.44 18.63 4.30
N SER A 611 34.19 19.06 4.48
CA SER A 611 33.70 20.38 4.08
C SER A 611 33.79 21.43 5.21
N HIS A 612 34.54 21.13 6.30
CA HIS A 612 34.79 22.00 7.45
C HIS A 612 33.52 22.50 8.17
N VAL A 613 32.46 21.67 8.19
CA VAL A 613 31.25 21.92 8.96
C VAL A 613 31.55 21.81 10.46
N ASP A 614 30.85 22.60 11.28
CA ASP A 614 30.86 22.43 12.73
C ASP A 614 30.26 21.07 13.12
N LEU A 615 31.13 20.14 13.50
CA LEU A 615 30.76 18.78 13.92
C LEU A 615 30.01 18.77 15.26
N ASP A 616 30.13 19.85 16.04
CA ASP A 616 29.52 20.01 17.35
C ASP A 616 28.33 20.98 17.31
N ALA A 617 27.81 21.26 16.10
CA ALA A 617 26.62 22.07 15.92
C ALA A 617 25.48 21.52 16.79
N LEU A 618 24.79 22.40 17.52
CA LEU A 618 23.73 22.01 18.44
C LEU A 618 22.39 21.93 17.72
N GLY A 619 21.73 20.78 17.74
CA GLY A 619 20.39 20.57 17.20
C GLY A 619 19.27 20.78 18.22
N SER A 620 18.15 20.09 18.02
CA SER A 620 17.06 20.05 19.02
C SER A 620 17.59 19.54 20.36
N MET A 621 17.10 20.09 21.47
CA MET A 621 17.56 19.75 22.83
C MET A 621 19.04 20.06 23.09
N GLN A 622 19.67 20.92 22.27
CA GLN A 622 21.11 21.22 22.36
C GLN A 622 21.99 19.99 22.17
N TRP A 623 21.53 19.00 21.40
CA TRP A 623 22.29 17.78 21.14
C TRP A 623 23.23 17.98 19.96
N THR A 624 24.49 17.57 20.12
CA THR A 624 25.40 17.42 18.97
C THR A 624 25.06 16.15 18.18
N PRO A 625 25.55 16.00 16.94
CA PRO A 625 25.49 14.73 16.21
C PRO A 625 26.03 13.56 17.03
N LEU A 626 27.12 13.75 17.79
CA LEU A 626 27.67 12.68 18.63
C LEU A 626 26.73 12.27 19.78
N HIS A 627 25.94 13.19 20.35
CA HIS A 627 24.88 12.86 21.30
C HIS A 627 23.80 11.99 20.65
N LEU A 628 23.36 12.33 19.43
CA LEU A 628 22.39 11.54 18.68
C LEU A 628 22.89 10.12 18.43
N ALA A 629 24.13 9.99 17.93
CA ALA A 629 24.74 8.69 17.66
C ALA A 629 24.83 7.82 18.94
N ALA A 630 25.24 8.42 20.07
CA ALA A 630 25.31 7.74 21.36
C ALA A 630 23.93 7.34 21.90
N PHE A 631 22.90 8.18 21.72
CA PHE A 631 21.54 7.88 22.17
C PHE A 631 20.86 6.79 21.34
N HIS A 632 21.14 6.71 20.03
CA HIS A 632 20.61 5.66 19.16
C HIS A 632 21.45 4.38 19.18
N GLY A 633 22.67 4.46 19.70
CA GLY A 633 23.57 3.32 19.81
C GLY A 633 24.25 2.93 18.50
N GLU A 634 24.40 3.89 17.60
CA GLU A 634 25.02 3.71 16.29
C GLU A 634 26.56 3.76 16.41
N GLU A 635 27.15 2.65 16.85
CA GLU A 635 28.58 2.57 17.20
C GLU A 635 29.50 2.94 16.03
N GLY A 636 29.17 2.52 14.79
CA GLY A 636 29.93 2.88 13.59
C GLY A 636 29.87 4.38 13.26
N VAL A 637 28.73 5.02 13.51
CA VAL A 637 28.54 6.46 13.30
C VAL A 637 29.29 7.26 14.36
N MET A 638 29.25 6.81 15.62
CA MET A 638 30.03 7.42 16.70
C MET A 638 31.52 7.39 16.37
N LEU A 639 32.05 6.24 15.96
CA LEU A 639 33.45 6.12 15.58
C LEU A 639 33.82 7.06 14.44
N ALA A 640 32.99 7.13 13.39
CA ALA A 640 33.24 8.03 12.26
C ALA A 640 33.26 9.50 12.68
N LEU A 641 32.32 9.94 13.53
CA LEU A 641 32.28 11.32 14.05
C LEU A 641 33.53 11.64 14.90
N LEU A 642 33.95 10.72 15.77
CA LEU A 642 35.15 10.87 16.59
C LEU A 642 36.42 10.94 15.73
N GLN A 643 36.54 10.08 14.71
CA GLN A 643 37.63 10.13 13.74
C GLN A 643 37.67 11.44 12.95
N CYS A 644 36.51 12.04 12.72
CA CYS A 644 36.38 13.35 12.08
C CYS A 644 36.69 14.52 13.02
N GLY A 645 36.85 14.28 14.33
CA GLY A 645 37.22 15.29 15.32
C GLY A 645 36.04 15.89 16.10
N ALA A 646 34.88 15.24 16.16
CA ALA A 646 33.77 15.67 17.01
C ALA A 646 34.17 15.63 18.50
N ASN A 647 33.72 16.61 19.30
CA ASN A 647 34.08 16.72 20.70
C ASN A 647 33.36 15.66 21.56
N PRO A 648 34.08 14.68 22.15
CA PRO A 648 33.47 13.65 23.00
C PRO A 648 32.93 14.19 24.33
N ASN A 649 33.31 15.41 24.70
CA ASN A 649 32.99 16.08 25.97
C ASN A 649 31.96 17.19 25.83
N ALA A 650 31.35 17.36 24.65
CA ALA A 650 30.22 18.26 24.50
C ALA A 650 29.12 17.87 25.50
N ALA A 651 28.52 18.87 26.15
CA ALA A 651 27.44 18.65 27.12
C ALA A 651 26.17 19.36 26.64
N GLU A 652 25.03 18.66 26.67
CA GLU A 652 23.73 19.27 26.42
C GLU A 652 23.23 20.08 27.64
N GLN A 653 22.04 20.68 27.54
CA GLN A 653 21.48 21.60 28.52
C GLN A 653 21.41 21.06 29.96
N SER A 654 21.20 19.75 30.13
CA SER A 654 21.14 19.06 31.43
C SER A 654 22.51 18.52 31.89
N GLY A 655 23.59 18.86 31.19
CA GLY A 655 24.96 18.45 31.48
C GLY A 655 25.30 17.02 31.02
N TRP A 656 24.45 16.36 30.23
CA TRP A 656 24.73 15.03 29.70
C TRP A 656 25.75 15.12 28.58
N THR A 657 26.76 14.25 28.63
CA THR A 657 27.74 14.07 27.56
C THR A 657 27.41 12.84 26.72
N PRO A 658 28.00 12.66 25.52
CA PRO A 658 27.85 11.45 24.74
C PRO A 658 28.17 10.17 25.53
N LEU A 659 29.16 10.22 26.43
CA LEU A 659 29.52 9.09 27.30
C LEU A 659 28.39 8.70 28.27
N HIS A 660 27.68 9.69 28.84
CA HIS A 660 26.52 9.40 29.68
C HIS A 660 25.42 8.69 28.89
N LEU A 661 25.14 9.14 27.66
CA LEU A 661 24.12 8.56 26.79
C LEU A 661 24.50 7.14 26.33
N ALA A 662 25.75 6.93 25.93
CA ALA A 662 26.28 5.62 25.55
C ALA A 662 26.18 4.60 26.69
N VAL A 663 26.55 5.00 27.92
CA VAL A 663 26.41 4.17 29.12
C VAL A 663 24.94 3.89 29.44
N HIS A 664 24.07 4.90 29.33
CA HIS A 664 22.64 4.71 29.57
C HIS A 664 22.01 3.71 28.60
N LYS A 665 22.45 3.71 27.34
CA LYS A 665 21.98 2.80 26.28
C LYS A 665 22.62 1.42 26.35
N GLY A 666 23.85 1.34 26.84
CA GLY A 666 24.59 0.10 26.97
C GLY A 666 25.49 -0.24 25.78
N THR A 667 25.93 0.76 25.02
CA THR A 667 26.71 0.58 23.78
C THR A 667 28.18 0.37 24.10
N PHE A 668 28.57 -0.89 24.30
CA PHE A 668 29.90 -1.25 24.80
C PHE A 668 31.03 -0.73 23.92
N LEU A 669 30.95 -0.92 22.59
CA LEU A 669 32.00 -0.50 21.68
C LEU A 669 32.00 1.03 21.51
N GLY A 670 30.81 1.63 21.55
CA GLY A 670 30.67 3.08 21.58
C GLY A 670 31.34 3.72 22.79
N ILE A 671 31.20 3.12 23.98
CA ILE A 671 31.87 3.58 25.21
C ILE A 671 33.39 3.47 25.08
N THR A 672 33.90 2.35 24.55
CA THR A 672 35.35 2.19 24.36
C THR A 672 35.89 3.24 23.40
N HIS A 673 35.21 3.51 22.29
CA HIS A 673 35.63 4.55 21.35
C HIS A 673 35.58 5.95 21.96
N LEU A 674 34.54 6.29 22.71
CA LEU A 674 34.48 7.59 23.38
C LEU A 674 35.66 7.79 24.35
N LEU A 675 36.01 6.77 25.13
CA LEU A 675 37.15 6.82 26.06
C LEU A 675 38.50 6.89 25.32
N GLU A 676 38.67 6.12 24.25
CA GLU A 676 39.88 6.14 23.40
C GLU A 676 40.13 7.54 22.81
N TYR A 677 39.06 8.27 22.48
CA TYR A 677 39.14 9.61 21.90
C TYR A 677 39.05 10.73 22.96
N GLY A 678 39.21 10.41 24.25
CA GLY A 678 39.37 11.40 25.32
C GLY A 678 38.07 11.90 25.97
N ALA A 679 37.01 11.10 25.98
CA ALA A 679 35.83 11.38 26.80
C ALA A 679 36.19 11.42 28.29
N ASP A 680 35.73 12.46 28.98
CA ASP A 680 35.89 12.66 30.41
C ASP A 680 34.99 11.68 31.16
N ILE A 681 35.64 10.71 31.78
CA ILE A 681 35.00 9.66 32.57
C ILE A 681 34.42 10.18 33.90
N HIS A 682 34.83 11.38 34.32
CA HIS A 682 34.40 12.04 35.55
C HIS A 682 33.40 13.17 35.28
N ALA A 683 32.99 13.38 34.03
CA ALA A 683 31.98 14.38 33.69
C ALA A 683 30.71 14.16 34.53
N CYS A 684 30.15 15.24 35.05
CA CYS A 684 28.94 15.23 35.88
C CYS A 684 27.82 15.96 35.16
N ASN A 685 26.63 15.35 35.08
CA ASN A 685 25.43 16.06 34.67
C ASN A 685 24.92 17.02 35.75
N ASN A 686 23.84 17.75 35.50
CA ASN A 686 23.28 18.73 36.46
C ASN A 686 22.77 18.11 37.78
N VAL A 687 22.60 16.78 37.83
CA VAL A 687 22.25 16.03 39.05
C VAL A 687 23.51 15.58 39.82
N GLY A 688 24.69 15.82 39.25
CA GLY A 688 25.99 15.38 39.76
C GLY A 688 26.25 13.89 39.51
N TRP A 689 25.56 13.26 38.55
CA TRP A 689 25.83 11.87 38.19
C TRP A 689 26.92 11.79 37.15
N THR A 690 27.86 10.87 37.39
CA THR A 690 28.89 10.46 36.42
C THR A 690 28.42 9.27 35.58
N PRO A 691 29.11 8.92 34.48
CA PRO A 691 28.82 7.70 33.74
C PRO A 691 28.85 6.43 34.62
N ALA A 692 29.73 6.39 35.63
CA ALA A 692 29.78 5.26 36.58
C ALA A 692 28.51 5.13 37.44
N HIS A 693 27.90 6.25 37.85
CA HIS A 693 26.60 6.22 38.57
C HIS A 693 25.51 5.60 37.70
N LEU A 694 25.48 5.94 36.41
CA LEU A 694 24.51 5.39 35.45
C LEU A 694 24.72 3.90 35.21
N ALA A 695 25.96 3.46 35.03
CA ALA A 695 26.30 2.05 34.83
C ALA A 695 25.89 1.20 36.05
N ALA A 696 26.14 1.72 37.26
CA ALA A 696 25.74 1.08 38.51
C ALA A 696 24.21 1.00 38.66
N LEU A 697 23.49 2.10 38.39
CA LEU A 697 22.02 2.15 38.46
C LEU A 697 21.36 1.14 37.50
N LYS A 698 21.94 0.92 36.32
CA LYS A 698 21.43 -0.04 35.33
C LYS A 698 21.82 -1.50 35.62
N GLY A 699 22.72 -1.75 36.58
CA GLY A 699 23.25 -3.09 36.85
C GLY A 699 24.15 -3.65 35.75
N ASN A 700 24.73 -2.80 34.89
CA ASN A 700 25.58 -3.29 33.80
C ASN A 700 27.04 -3.47 34.26
N THR A 701 27.31 -4.64 34.82
CA THR A 701 28.63 -4.98 35.39
C THR A 701 29.76 -4.95 34.36
N ALA A 702 29.50 -5.27 33.09
CA ALA A 702 30.49 -5.24 32.03
C ALA A 702 30.94 -3.79 31.73
N ILE A 703 29.98 -2.88 31.59
CA ILE A 703 30.28 -1.45 31.38
C ILE A 703 30.96 -0.85 32.59
N LEU A 704 30.48 -1.15 33.80
CA LEU A 704 31.10 -0.64 35.03
C LEU A 704 32.57 -1.10 35.14
N LYS A 705 32.89 -2.35 34.77
CA LYS A 705 34.27 -2.85 34.71
C LYS A 705 35.12 -2.08 33.71
N VAL A 706 34.59 -1.76 32.53
CA VAL A 706 35.31 -0.94 31.53
C VAL A 706 35.59 0.45 32.08
N LEU A 707 34.59 1.10 32.67
CA LEU A 707 34.75 2.43 33.26
C LEU A 707 35.80 2.42 34.38
N VAL A 708 35.75 1.46 35.30
CA VAL A 708 36.75 1.32 36.37
C VAL A 708 38.15 1.06 35.81
N LYS A 709 38.28 0.23 34.77
CA LYS A 709 39.56 -0.01 34.09
C LYS A 709 40.11 1.25 33.43
N ALA A 710 39.24 2.13 32.95
CA ALA A 710 39.58 3.46 32.43
C ALA A 710 39.71 4.52 33.55
N ALA A 711 39.89 4.10 34.81
CA ALA A 711 40.10 4.93 36.01
C ALA A 711 38.87 5.71 36.51
N ALA A 712 37.64 5.26 36.23
CA ALA A 712 36.45 5.84 36.86
C ALA A 712 36.47 5.67 38.39
N GLN A 713 36.21 6.76 39.11
CA GLN A 713 36.04 6.74 40.56
C GLN A 713 34.63 6.23 40.91
N VAL A 714 34.54 5.30 41.87
CA VAL A 714 33.29 4.64 42.30
C VAL A 714 32.81 5.09 43.69
N ASP A 715 33.58 5.97 44.32
CA ASP A 715 33.38 6.56 45.65
C ASP A 715 32.96 8.04 45.61
N VAL A 716 32.86 8.63 44.41
CA VAL A 716 32.36 9.99 44.21
C VAL A 716 30.89 10.07 44.62
N LYS A 717 30.56 11.00 45.52
CA LYS A 717 29.17 11.31 45.87
C LYS A 717 28.60 12.27 44.83
N GLY A 718 27.54 11.87 44.14
CA GLY A 718 26.77 12.78 43.29
C GLY A 718 25.96 13.82 44.10
N GLY A 719 25.23 14.69 43.41
CA GLY A 719 24.41 15.75 44.04
C GLY A 719 23.32 15.25 44.99
N VAL A 720 23.00 13.94 44.95
CA VAL A 720 22.01 13.27 45.82
C VAL A 720 22.67 12.47 46.96
N SER A 721 23.97 12.67 47.25
CA SER A 721 24.74 12.01 48.33
C SER A 721 24.97 10.49 48.22
N CYS A 722 24.60 9.88 47.09
CA CYS A 722 24.84 8.46 46.82
C CYS A 722 26.08 8.27 45.93
N THR A 723 26.89 7.25 46.23
CA THR A 723 28.02 6.84 45.37
C THR A 723 27.60 5.78 44.33
N PRO A 724 28.33 5.61 43.21
CA PRO A 724 28.12 4.50 42.29
C PRO A 724 28.10 3.14 42.99
N GLN A 725 28.99 2.96 43.98
CA GLN A 725 29.05 1.73 44.77
C GLN A 725 27.79 1.49 45.61
N GLN A 726 27.24 2.54 46.23
CA GLN A 726 25.97 2.45 46.97
C GLN A 726 24.79 2.15 46.04
N LEU A 727 24.76 2.75 44.85
CA LEU A 727 23.72 2.47 43.84
C LEU A 727 23.78 1.03 43.32
N ALA A 728 24.98 0.49 43.11
CA ALA A 728 25.16 -0.91 42.70
C ALA A 728 24.66 -1.90 43.77
N LEU A 729 24.80 -1.57 45.06
CA LEU A 729 24.34 -2.40 46.19
C LEU A 729 22.80 -2.40 46.35
N HIS A 730 22.12 -1.35 45.88
CA HIS A 730 20.67 -1.21 45.95
C HIS A 730 19.92 -1.66 44.69
N SER A 731 20.65 -1.97 43.59
CA SER A 731 20.06 -2.49 42.37
C SER A 731 19.78 -4.01 42.50
N PRO A 732 18.56 -4.50 42.20
CA PRO A 732 18.16 -5.90 42.47
C PRO A 732 18.69 -6.95 41.47
N LYS A 733 19.78 -6.66 40.73
CA LYS A 733 20.36 -7.56 39.73
C LYS A 733 21.87 -7.63 39.81
#